data_AF-A0A4W5RTH7-F1
#
_entry.id   AF-A0A4W5RTH7-F1
#
_cell.length_a   1.000
_cell.length_b   1.000
_cell.length_c   1.000
_cell.angle_alpha   90.00
_cell.angle_beta   90.00
_cell.angle_gamma   90.00
#
_symmetry.space_group_name_H-M   'P 1'
#
loop_
_entity.id
_entity.type
_entity.pdbx_description
1 polymer ?
#
loop_
_entity_poly.entity_id
_entity_poly.type
_entity_poly.pdbx_seq_one_letter_code
_entity_poly.pdbx_strand_id
1 'polypeptide(L)'
;MLAVVVEILTGIQAAPPALCYAGPGDLACDFCTGTRKKKALMSCLVCLVSYCETHLQPHYDVPGLKKHKLVKATAQLQEKICSHHNKLLEVYCRTDQQCICYQCMMDEHKGHDTVSAAAERTEKQSQLGMNQQNVQEREKVLKELQQAVESLKRSANAAVDVSERIITELIRSMEERRSDVKELIRAQEKAEVSRADGLLEQLEQEIAELRKRDAELEKLSHTEDHIHFLQSYQSLSSPSVSSDLPSIIVCPLQYFVDVSKSVSELREKVEDLLKREWTKISTTGIAAHNNHSSQMKAALQQDDPMEDKDRGQEVKCRPSSEFPVGNLVDVDNTPVAKSLHGDSERERDGERKKEGERQKQKEMERESEIKRDGGREREREGAKEGMEDKGWEVEMDGARVGARDKGWEVEMDETREGERDQTRERERDGARVGERVGERDGTTEREREGARKEAMDIGWERERYGTSEGVRAEEEKRLCCSLSELKKVPNCHVELEPLSFSRTHNVLIDVSEFHLKRIFKPQSGHHVWHSDFVKMPCSPESLIKTGSVIISEGGRWEVVSKQLESLAKKTTASVGDVEKAIKKYNPKYKDQWSFDALHTFVQQVPKEENYYTSVFPKIAELASSLPHYIKKAIPLLQKGQTQSITLSQSQIACLLANAFYCTFPHRNSPNPRAEYHNYPTINFNSLFGNWSDRKTEKLRAILHYFHTVTDPATTPSGLVTFERRYISDRDMPNWRSCKETVPKLHVTSAGCMEEQGTGMLQVDFACNMIGGGVLGSGLVQEEILFLMNPELIVSRLFTETLGDNECLFITGSQQFSQYSGYSDTFKWIGPHRDNIERDEWQRLHRQIVAMDALHFRHQREQYNMKQITRELNKAYCGFKAGDNTHPDLLPDIATGNWGCGAFNGDPKLKVLIQLMAAARAKRGLAFFTFKNLSLERELQNMHHLLVTHRTTAESAGDESAEGPAES
;
A
#
# COMPACT_ATOMS: atom_id res chain seq x y z
N MET A 1 -9.24 14.65 -26.58
CA MET A 1 -9.35 14.11 -25.21
C MET A 1 -8.66 15.00 -24.19
N LEU A 2 -7.38 15.39 -24.33
CA LEU A 2 -6.72 16.23 -23.31
C LEU A 2 -7.43 17.57 -23.05
N ALA A 3 -7.87 18.29 -24.10
CA ALA A 3 -8.64 19.52 -23.94
C ALA A 3 -10.05 19.24 -23.40
N VAL A 4 -10.75 18.25 -23.97
CA VAL A 4 -12.07 17.79 -23.50
C VAL A 4 -12.05 17.32 -22.02
N VAL A 5 -10.92 16.84 -21.51
CA VAL A 5 -10.73 16.54 -20.08
C VAL A 5 -10.67 17.83 -19.25
N VAL A 6 -9.97 18.87 -19.72
CA VAL A 6 -9.98 20.20 -19.06
C VAL A 6 -11.39 20.81 -19.11
N GLU A 7 -12.12 20.66 -20.22
CA GLU A 7 -13.50 21.17 -20.38
C GLU A 7 -14.52 20.39 -19.53
N ILE A 8 -14.48 19.06 -19.51
CA ILE A 8 -15.34 18.24 -18.63
C ILE A 8 -15.04 18.50 -17.14
N LEU A 9 -13.80 18.88 -16.81
CA LEU A 9 -13.43 19.34 -15.46
C LEU A 9 -13.80 20.81 -15.18
N THR A 10 -14.41 21.55 -16.13
CA THR A 10 -14.73 22.99 -15.97
C THR A 10 -16.13 23.46 -16.42
N GLY A 11 -16.90 22.77 -17.27
CA GLY A 11 -18.30 23.16 -17.55
C GLY A 11 -19.03 22.42 -18.70
N ILE A 12 -20.38 22.43 -18.67
CA ILE A 12 -21.27 21.79 -19.67
C ILE A 12 -22.50 22.68 -19.99
N GLN A 13 -22.74 22.97 -21.28
CA GLN A 13 -24.02 23.32 -21.97
C GLN A 13 -23.69 23.74 -23.44
N ALA A 14 -24.53 23.62 -24.49
CA ALA A 14 -25.84 23.00 -24.74
C ALA A 14 -26.02 22.78 -26.29
N ALA A 15 -27.19 22.32 -26.79
CA ALA A 15 -27.43 22.08 -28.23
C ALA A 15 -28.87 22.46 -28.72
N PRO A 16 -29.12 22.65 -30.04
CA PRO A 16 -30.32 23.33 -30.57
C PRO A 16 -31.43 22.42 -31.20
N PRO A 17 -32.63 22.96 -31.57
CA PRO A 17 -33.84 22.17 -31.89
C PRO A 17 -34.28 22.11 -33.38
N ALA A 18 -35.28 21.28 -33.70
CA ALA A 18 -35.90 21.14 -35.03
C ALA A 18 -37.44 20.93 -35.02
N LEU A 19 -38.07 20.85 -36.20
CA LEU A 19 -39.52 21.03 -36.48
C LEU A 19 -40.47 19.94 -35.95
N CYS A 20 -41.73 20.32 -35.72
CA CYS A 20 -42.69 19.57 -34.88
C CYS A 20 -43.84 18.87 -35.62
N TYR A 21 -43.93 17.54 -35.46
CA TYR A 21 -45.21 16.80 -35.40
C TYR A 21 -45.53 16.45 -33.94
N ALA A 22 -46.73 15.95 -33.61
CA ALA A 22 -47.01 15.44 -32.27
C ALA A 22 -46.31 14.09 -32.06
N GLY A 23 -45.29 14.05 -31.21
CA GLY A 23 -44.63 12.81 -30.77
C GLY A 23 -45.33 12.14 -29.57
N PRO A 24 -44.80 11.00 -29.07
CA PRO A 24 -45.22 10.44 -27.79
C PRO A 24 -45.04 11.46 -26.66
N GLY A 25 -46.12 11.79 -25.96
CA GLY A 25 -46.16 12.83 -24.93
C GLY A 25 -46.58 14.23 -25.40
N ASP A 26 -46.71 14.47 -26.70
CA ASP A 26 -47.27 15.73 -27.22
C ASP A 26 -48.80 15.73 -27.24
N LEU A 27 -49.42 16.85 -26.84
CA LEU A 27 -50.85 17.03 -27.01
C LEU A 27 -51.18 17.23 -28.49
N ALA A 28 -52.11 16.42 -29.00
CA ALA A 28 -52.63 16.55 -30.36
C ALA A 28 -53.72 17.63 -30.45
N CYS A 29 -53.89 18.23 -31.65
CA CYS A 29 -55.02 19.10 -31.94
C CYS A 29 -56.32 18.30 -32.12
N ASP A 30 -57.39 18.68 -31.41
CA ASP A 30 -58.65 17.95 -31.43
C ASP A 30 -59.30 17.96 -32.83
N PHE A 31 -59.34 19.14 -33.46
CA PHE A 31 -59.92 19.38 -34.79
C PHE A 31 -59.10 18.84 -35.97
N CYS A 32 -57.91 18.27 -35.76
CA CYS A 32 -57.17 17.62 -36.85
C CYS A 32 -57.84 16.28 -37.22
N THR A 33 -58.41 16.21 -38.43
CA THR A 33 -58.90 14.98 -39.04
C THR A 33 -57.75 14.21 -39.71
N GLY A 34 -57.74 12.88 -39.56
CA GLY A 34 -56.70 11.99 -40.07
C GLY A 34 -55.76 11.41 -38.99
N THR A 35 -54.91 10.46 -39.39
CA THR A 35 -54.07 9.65 -38.49
C THR A 35 -52.82 10.35 -37.98
N ARG A 36 -52.37 11.45 -38.61
CA ARG A 36 -51.24 12.28 -38.16
C ARG A 36 -51.73 13.65 -37.73
N LYS A 37 -52.18 13.77 -36.48
CA LYS A 37 -52.60 15.05 -35.89
C LYS A 37 -51.39 15.97 -35.67
N LYS A 38 -51.56 17.28 -35.90
CA LYS A 38 -50.55 18.29 -35.53
C LYS A 38 -50.51 18.46 -34.01
N LYS A 39 -49.33 18.82 -33.48
CA LYS A 39 -49.15 19.27 -32.10
C LYS A 39 -50.03 20.48 -31.81
N ALA A 40 -50.77 20.45 -30.71
CA ALA A 40 -51.52 21.60 -30.23
C ALA A 40 -50.55 22.64 -29.64
N LEU A 41 -50.82 23.92 -29.91
CA LEU A 41 -50.06 25.04 -29.36
C LEU A 41 -50.80 25.68 -28.19
N MET A 42 -52.13 25.83 -28.31
CA MET A 42 -52.98 26.47 -27.32
C MET A 42 -54.24 25.64 -27.04
N SER A 43 -54.70 25.64 -25.78
CA SER A 43 -56.01 25.15 -25.36
C SER A 43 -56.91 26.35 -25.06
N CYS A 44 -58.21 26.23 -25.36
CA CYS A 44 -59.19 27.28 -25.10
C CYS A 44 -59.97 26.96 -23.81
N LEU A 45 -59.93 27.86 -22.83
CA LEU A 45 -60.61 27.68 -21.54
C LEU A 45 -62.15 27.88 -21.61
N VAL A 46 -62.68 28.24 -22.79
CA VAL A 46 -64.13 28.37 -23.02
C VAL A 46 -64.66 27.24 -23.90
N CYS A 47 -63.92 26.83 -24.93
CA CYS A 47 -64.30 25.70 -25.79
C CYS A 47 -63.92 24.34 -25.18
N LEU A 48 -63.02 24.31 -24.19
CA LEU A 48 -62.52 23.12 -23.49
C LEU A 48 -61.78 22.11 -24.38
N VAL A 49 -61.14 22.62 -25.44
CA VAL A 49 -60.44 21.84 -26.48
C VAL A 49 -59.16 22.54 -26.95
N SER A 50 -58.30 21.80 -27.66
CA SER A 50 -56.92 22.14 -27.97
C SER A 50 -56.64 22.22 -29.46
N TYR A 51 -55.89 23.26 -29.85
CA TYR A 51 -55.74 23.71 -31.23
C TYR A 51 -54.27 23.76 -31.64
N CYS A 52 -53.96 23.20 -32.81
CA CYS A 52 -52.78 23.59 -33.57
C CYS A 52 -53.02 24.95 -34.24
N GLU A 53 -51.95 25.62 -34.66
CA GLU A 53 -51.96 26.96 -35.27
C GLU A 53 -53.09 27.17 -36.30
N THR A 54 -53.27 26.24 -37.25
CA THR A 54 -54.27 26.35 -38.32
C THR A 54 -55.72 26.27 -37.83
N HIS A 55 -55.99 25.60 -36.70
CA HIS A 55 -57.33 25.55 -36.09
C HIS A 55 -57.52 26.59 -34.99
N LEU A 56 -56.44 27.26 -34.57
CA LEU A 56 -56.48 28.34 -33.58
C LEU A 56 -56.98 29.66 -34.20
N GLN A 57 -56.69 29.92 -35.48
CA GLN A 57 -57.01 31.20 -36.14
C GLN A 57 -58.46 31.70 -36.01
N PRO A 58 -59.52 30.86 -36.02
CA PRO A 58 -60.88 31.33 -35.73
C PRO A 58 -61.02 32.09 -34.40
N HIS A 59 -60.17 31.84 -33.40
CA HIS A 59 -60.13 32.60 -32.14
C HIS A 59 -59.48 33.98 -32.29
N TYR A 60 -58.63 34.18 -33.30
CA TYR A 60 -58.00 35.47 -33.63
C TYR A 60 -58.75 36.26 -34.70
N ASP A 61 -59.68 35.63 -35.43
CA ASP A 61 -60.47 36.28 -36.48
C ASP A 61 -61.92 36.60 -36.06
N VAL A 62 -62.65 35.60 -35.52
CA VAL A 62 -64.10 35.69 -35.31
C VAL A 62 -64.43 36.56 -34.09
N PRO A 63 -65.25 37.64 -34.20
CA PRO A 63 -65.55 38.56 -33.10
C PRO A 63 -66.14 37.95 -31.83
N GLY A 64 -66.83 36.81 -31.92
CA GLY A 64 -67.29 36.05 -30.76
C GLY A 64 -66.15 35.31 -30.05
N LEU A 65 -65.32 34.58 -30.81
CA LEU A 65 -64.24 33.74 -30.29
C LEU A 65 -63.03 34.55 -29.80
N LYS A 66 -62.84 35.78 -30.29
CA LYS A 66 -61.86 36.77 -29.78
C LYS A 66 -61.94 37.05 -28.28
N LYS A 67 -63.07 36.72 -27.64
CA LYS A 67 -63.28 36.89 -26.19
C LYS A 67 -62.86 35.67 -25.36
N HIS A 68 -62.47 34.57 -26.01
CA HIS A 68 -62.13 33.33 -25.31
C HIS A 68 -60.68 33.35 -24.80
N LYS A 69 -60.49 32.95 -23.54
CA LYS A 69 -59.18 32.89 -22.86
C LYS A 69 -58.39 31.67 -23.36
N LEU A 70 -57.34 31.91 -24.14
CA LEU A 70 -56.41 30.90 -24.63
C LEU A 70 -55.22 30.73 -23.66
N VAL A 71 -54.77 29.49 -23.46
CA VAL A 71 -53.57 29.14 -22.69
C VAL A 71 -52.69 28.14 -23.45
N LYS A 72 -51.42 27.99 -23.10
CA LYS A 72 -50.53 26.98 -23.72
C LYS A 72 -51.14 25.57 -23.59
N ALA A 73 -51.06 24.79 -24.67
CA ALA A 73 -51.64 23.46 -24.75
C ALA A 73 -51.24 22.54 -23.57
N THR A 74 -52.21 21.86 -22.98
CA THR A 74 -52.04 21.06 -21.76
C THR A 74 -53.00 19.86 -21.75
N ALA A 75 -52.51 18.65 -21.46
CA ALA A 75 -53.36 17.46 -21.32
C ALA A 75 -54.31 17.57 -20.11
N GLN A 76 -53.82 18.22 -19.05
CA GLN A 76 -54.51 18.49 -17.79
C GLN A 76 -55.49 19.67 -17.92
N LEU A 77 -56.30 19.69 -18.99
CA LEU A 77 -57.31 20.72 -19.22
C LEU A 77 -58.55 20.48 -18.36
N GLN A 78 -58.96 19.21 -18.24
CA GLN A 78 -60.10 18.80 -17.40
C GLN A 78 -59.81 18.97 -15.89
N GLU A 79 -58.57 18.73 -15.46
CA GLU A 79 -58.11 18.95 -14.07
C GLU A 79 -58.17 20.42 -13.61
N LYS A 80 -58.43 21.36 -14.52
CA LYS A 80 -58.58 22.81 -14.23
C LYS A 80 -60.04 23.25 -14.18
N ILE A 81 -60.97 22.29 -14.19
CA ILE A 81 -62.41 22.48 -14.22
C ILE A 81 -63.01 21.77 -13.00
N CYS A 82 -63.92 22.44 -12.30
CA CYS A 82 -64.69 21.84 -11.22
C CYS A 82 -65.65 20.77 -11.76
N SER A 83 -65.47 19.53 -11.32
CA SER A 83 -66.32 18.37 -11.64
C SER A 83 -67.81 18.60 -11.35
N HIS A 84 -68.15 19.34 -10.29
CA HIS A 84 -69.53 19.58 -9.86
C HIS A 84 -70.21 20.71 -10.66
N HIS A 85 -69.45 21.69 -11.14
CA HIS A 85 -70.00 22.97 -11.64
C HIS A 85 -69.59 23.31 -13.08
N ASN A 86 -68.69 22.54 -13.70
CA ASN A 86 -68.12 22.76 -15.03
C ASN A 86 -67.56 24.19 -15.23
N LYS A 87 -67.00 24.78 -14.15
CA LYS A 87 -66.39 26.12 -14.10
C LYS A 87 -64.90 26.01 -13.74
N LEU A 88 -64.09 26.95 -14.20
CA LEU A 88 -62.64 26.96 -13.95
C LEU A 88 -62.30 27.04 -12.44
N LEU A 89 -61.22 26.36 -12.06
CA LEU A 89 -60.64 26.37 -10.70
C LEU A 89 -59.72 27.58 -10.53
N GLU A 90 -60.29 28.78 -10.35
CA GLU A 90 -59.55 30.05 -10.21
C GLU A 90 -59.38 30.53 -8.75
N VAL A 91 -59.98 29.82 -7.78
CA VAL A 91 -59.88 30.08 -6.33
C VAL A 91 -59.07 28.95 -5.67
N TYR A 92 -58.35 29.24 -4.59
CA TYR A 92 -57.69 28.26 -3.75
C TYR A 92 -58.21 28.39 -2.31
N CYS A 93 -58.64 27.28 -1.74
CA CYS A 93 -59.00 27.20 -0.33
C CYS A 93 -57.77 26.84 0.50
N ARG A 94 -57.36 27.72 1.41
CA ARG A 94 -56.25 27.50 2.35
C ARG A 94 -56.63 26.51 3.45
N THR A 95 -57.89 26.52 3.88
CA THR A 95 -58.42 25.59 4.90
C THR A 95 -58.36 24.13 4.43
N ASP A 96 -58.76 23.84 3.19
CA ASP A 96 -58.81 22.48 2.63
C ASP A 96 -57.65 22.17 1.65
N GLN A 97 -56.74 23.14 1.46
CA GLN A 97 -55.55 23.08 0.61
C GLN A 97 -55.79 22.71 -0.88
N GLN A 98 -56.99 22.99 -1.41
CA GLN A 98 -57.39 22.61 -2.78
C GLN A 98 -57.86 23.78 -3.66
N CYS A 99 -57.68 23.64 -4.97
CA CYS A 99 -58.22 24.58 -5.97
C CYS A 99 -59.72 24.34 -6.17
N ILE A 100 -60.54 25.40 -6.10
CA ILE A 100 -61.99 25.37 -6.22
C ILE A 100 -62.49 26.39 -7.25
N CYS A 101 -63.72 26.24 -7.74
CA CYS A 101 -64.36 27.28 -8.56
C CYS A 101 -65.18 28.26 -7.69
N TYR A 102 -65.54 29.41 -8.25
CA TYR A 102 -66.33 30.44 -7.54
C TYR A 102 -67.70 29.93 -7.05
N GLN A 103 -68.26 28.86 -7.65
CA GLN A 103 -69.50 28.25 -7.18
C GLN A 103 -69.27 27.48 -5.86
N CYS A 104 -68.28 26.58 -5.84
CA CYS A 104 -67.83 25.88 -4.63
C CYS A 104 -67.48 26.83 -3.46
N MET A 105 -66.93 28.01 -3.75
CA MET A 105 -66.65 29.05 -2.74
C MET A 105 -67.92 29.61 -2.07
N MET A 106 -69.03 29.70 -2.80
CA MET A 106 -70.30 30.24 -2.29
C MET A 106 -71.18 29.18 -1.62
N ASP A 107 -70.96 27.91 -1.98
CA ASP A 107 -71.76 26.76 -1.55
C ASP A 107 -71.03 25.91 -0.49
N GLU A 108 -70.16 24.97 -0.89
CA GLU A 108 -69.54 23.98 0.00
C GLU A 108 -68.42 24.54 0.90
N HIS A 109 -67.61 25.48 0.39
CA HIS A 109 -66.48 26.09 1.12
C HIS A 109 -66.86 27.44 1.76
N LYS A 110 -68.15 27.65 2.01
CA LYS A 110 -68.70 28.93 2.46
C LYS A 110 -68.23 29.30 3.87
N GLY A 111 -67.27 30.21 3.94
CA GLY A 111 -66.66 30.68 5.19
C GLY A 111 -65.26 30.14 5.46
N HIS A 112 -64.68 29.36 4.54
CA HIS A 112 -63.28 28.93 4.61
C HIS A 112 -62.34 30.02 4.10
N ASP A 113 -61.08 30.00 4.54
CA ASP A 113 -60.06 30.95 4.08
C ASP A 113 -59.75 30.67 2.60
N THR A 114 -60.13 31.62 1.73
CA THR A 114 -60.18 31.45 0.28
C THR A 114 -59.56 32.66 -0.41
N VAL A 115 -58.55 32.39 -1.25
CA VAL A 115 -57.80 33.38 -2.02
C VAL A 115 -57.86 33.03 -3.51
N SER A 116 -57.46 33.94 -4.41
CA SER A 116 -57.31 33.53 -5.81
C SER A 116 -56.14 32.55 -5.95
N ALA A 117 -56.28 31.53 -6.81
CA ALA A 117 -55.21 30.55 -7.03
C ALA A 117 -53.94 31.21 -7.62
N ALA A 118 -54.07 32.38 -8.26
CA ALA A 118 -52.94 33.19 -8.70
C ALA A 118 -52.21 33.88 -7.53
N ALA A 119 -52.93 34.36 -6.50
CA ALA A 119 -52.32 34.98 -5.32
C ALA A 119 -51.58 33.93 -4.48
N GLU A 120 -52.20 32.80 -4.17
CA GLU A 120 -51.55 31.70 -3.44
C GLU A 120 -50.30 31.21 -4.16
N ARG A 121 -50.40 31.02 -5.49
CA ARG A 121 -49.25 30.63 -6.31
C ARG A 121 -48.11 31.62 -6.15
N THR A 122 -48.36 32.93 -6.19
CA THR A 122 -47.32 33.95 -6.03
C THR A 122 -46.64 33.87 -4.66
N GLU A 123 -47.42 33.67 -3.59
CA GLU A 123 -46.88 33.51 -2.23
C GLU A 123 -46.01 32.24 -2.11
N LYS A 124 -46.50 31.09 -2.59
CA LYS A 124 -45.75 29.82 -2.57
C LYS A 124 -44.53 29.85 -3.49
N GLN A 125 -44.60 30.52 -4.64
CA GLN A 125 -43.48 30.73 -5.56
C GLN A 125 -42.38 31.59 -4.91
N SER A 126 -42.76 32.58 -4.09
CA SER A 126 -41.82 33.39 -3.29
C SER A 126 -41.17 32.59 -2.16
N GLN A 127 -41.96 31.82 -1.39
CA GLN A 127 -41.47 30.90 -0.34
C GLN A 127 -40.46 29.88 -0.91
N LEU A 128 -40.72 29.33 -2.11
CA LEU A 128 -39.78 28.45 -2.81
C LEU A 128 -38.48 29.16 -3.20
N GLY A 129 -38.54 30.42 -3.66
CA GLY A 129 -37.36 31.22 -3.99
C GLY A 129 -36.46 31.47 -2.78
N MET A 130 -37.05 31.89 -1.65
CA MET A 130 -36.33 32.09 -0.38
C MET A 130 -35.68 30.79 0.11
N ASN A 131 -36.39 29.66 0.03
CA ASN A 131 -35.83 28.36 0.42
C ASN A 131 -34.69 27.92 -0.51
N GLN A 132 -34.76 28.20 -1.81
CA GLN A 132 -33.65 27.92 -2.75
C GLN A 132 -32.42 28.80 -2.45
N GLN A 133 -32.60 30.07 -2.11
CA GLN A 133 -31.51 30.95 -1.68
C GLN A 133 -30.86 30.47 -0.37
N ASN A 134 -31.67 30.08 0.62
CA ASN A 134 -31.19 29.52 1.88
C ASN A 134 -30.37 28.24 1.69
N VAL A 135 -30.77 27.37 0.75
CA VAL A 135 -29.98 26.16 0.38
C VAL A 135 -28.66 26.55 -0.28
N GLN A 136 -28.68 27.49 -1.23
CA GLN A 136 -27.47 27.94 -1.94
C GLN A 136 -26.45 28.58 -0.99
N GLU A 137 -26.88 29.39 -0.03
CA GLU A 137 -25.99 30.00 0.97
C GLU A 137 -25.44 28.96 1.95
N ARG A 138 -26.27 28.00 2.40
CA ARG A 138 -25.81 26.87 3.24
C ARG A 138 -24.81 25.96 2.49
N GLU A 139 -24.99 25.73 1.20
CA GLU A 139 -24.01 25.02 0.37
C GLU A 139 -22.69 25.79 0.21
N LYS A 140 -22.74 27.12 0.10
CA LYS A 140 -21.55 27.98 0.02
C LYS A 140 -20.76 27.93 1.33
N VAL A 141 -21.42 28.13 2.47
CA VAL A 141 -20.81 28.01 3.81
C VAL A 141 -20.21 26.61 4.03
N LEU A 142 -20.87 25.54 3.56
CA LEU A 142 -20.31 24.18 3.61
C LEU A 142 -19.00 24.04 2.81
N LYS A 143 -18.93 24.61 1.61
CA LYS A 143 -17.72 24.59 0.75
C LYS A 143 -16.58 25.41 1.38
N GLU A 144 -16.88 26.56 1.99
CA GLU A 144 -15.91 27.38 2.71
C GLU A 144 -15.37 26.67 3.97
N LEU A 145 -16.25 26.02 4.74
CA LEU A 145 -15.86 25.22 5.91
C LEU A 145 -15.00 24.00 5.52
N GLN A 146 -15.31 23.31 4.41
CA GLN A 146 -14.48 22.23 3.87
C GLN A 146 -13.06 22.72 3.53
N GLN A 147 -12.95 23.87 2.85
CA GLN A 147 -11.65 24.47 2.52
C GLN A 147 -10.87 24.88 3.78
N ALA A 148 -11.54 25.41 4.81
CA ALA A 148 -10.91 25.74 6.10
C ALA A 148 -10.37 24.49 6.81
N VAL A 149 -11.15 23.40 6.86
CA VAL A 149 -10.74 22.11 7.45
C VAL A 149 -9.56 21.49 6.69
N GLU A 150 -9.54 21.56 5.35
CA GLU A 150 -8.37 21.14 4.59
C GLU A 150 -7.14 22.01 4.84
N SER A 151 -7.32 23.34 4.93
CA SER A 151 -6.22 24.27 5.23
C SER A 151 -5.58 23.96 6.59
N LEU A 152 -6.41 23.72 7.61
CA LEU A 152 -5.98 23.31 8.94
C LEU A 152 -5.21 21.97 8.90
N LYS A 153 -5.72 20.96 8.18
CA LYS A 153 -5.02 19.66 7.99
C LYS A 153 -3.67 19.84 7.31
N ARG A 154 -3.60 20.63 6.23
CA ARG A 154 -2.34 20.93 5.51
C ARG A 154 -1.34 21.65 6.41
N SER A 155 -1.80 22.61 7.23
CA SER A 155 -0.95 23.32 8.19
C SER A 155 -0.45 22.41 9.32
N ALA A 156 -1.29 21.52 9.84
CA ALA A 156 -0.91 20.56 10.87
C ALA A 156 0.14 19.57 10.36
N ASN A 157 -0.07 18.99 9.17
CA ASN A 157 0.90 18.09 8.55
C ASN A 157 2.25 18.80 8.30
N ALA A 158 2.25 20.02 7.74
CA ALA A 158 3.49 20.77 7.53
C ALA A 158 4.25 21.07 8.83
N ALA A 159 3.54 21.27 9.95
CA ALA A 159 4.18 21.44 11.26
C ALA A 159 4.79 20.12 11.78
N VAL A 160 4.16 18.97 11.49
CA VAL A 160 4.74 17.63 11.76
C VAL A 160 5.97 17.39 10.89
N ASP A 161 5.88 17.59 9.57
CA ASP A 161 6.99 17.38 8.62
C ASP A 161 8.26 18.18 9.02
N VAL A 162 8.08 19.44 9.42
CA VAL A 162 9.17 20.30 9.91
C VAL A 162 9.73 19.81 11.24
N SER A 163 8.87 19.34 12.15
CA SER A 163 9.28 18.80 13.45
C SER A 163 10.05 17.49 13.32
N GLU A 164 9.55 16.53 12.54
CA GLU A 164 10.23 15.27 12.24
C GLU A 164 11.58 15.51 11.57
N ARG A 165 11.66 16.47 10.64
CA ARG A 165 12.92 16.85 10.01
C ARG A 165 13.93 17.38 11.03
N ILE A 166 13.54 18.31 11.90
CA ILE A 166 14.44 18.87 12.93
C ILE A 166 14.91 17.78 13.90
N ILE A 167 14.00 16.89 14.32
CA ILE A 167 14.33 15.74 15.19
C ILE A 167 15.29 14.78 14.47
N THR A 168 15.09 14.51 13.18
CA THR A 168 15.97 13.66 12.36
C THR A 168 17.37 14.27 12.21
N GLU A 169 17.46 15.59 11.98
CA GLU A 169 18.75 16.30 11.90
C GLU A 169 19.49 16.28 13.25
N LEU A 170 18.78 16.36 14.38
CA LEU A 170 19.33 16.19 15.74
C LEU A 170 19.79 14.76 16.02
N ILE A 171 19.00 13.74 15.67
CA ILE A 171 19.37 12.32 15.82
C ILE A 171 20.64 12.03 15.05
N ARG A 172 20.72 12.46 13.78
CA ARG A 172 21.91 12.29 12.93
C ARG A 172 23.15 12.92 13.57
N SER A 173 23.02 14.11 14.17
CA SER A 173 24.12 14.75 14.90
C SER A 173 24.54 13.95 16.14
N MET A 174 23.61 13.38 16.90
CA MET A 174 23.94 12.53 18.05
C MET A 174 24.60 11.20 17.64
N GLU A 175 24.22 10.61 16.51
CA GLU A 175 24.88 9.42 15.95
C GLU A 175 26.31 9.71 15.44
N GLU A 176 26.52 10.89 14.86
CA GLU A 176 27.84 11.41 14.47
C GLU A 176 28.74 11.57 15.71
N ARG A 177 28.27 12.27 16.76
CA ARG A 177 29.01 12.45 18.03
C ARG A 177 29.24 11.13 18.80
N ARG A 178 28.30 10.17 18.72
CA ARG A 178 28.48 8.80 19.24
C ARG A 178 29.62 8.07 18.52
N SER A 179 29.81 8.35 17.22
CA SER A 179 30.88 7.77 16.42
C SER A 179 32.23 8.41 16.78
N ASP A 180 32.30 9.73 16.93
CA ASP A 180 33.50 10.47 17.40
C ASP A 180 34.04 9.86 18.72
N VAL A 181 33.16 9.69 19.72
CA VAL A 181 33.53 9.15 21.04
C VAL A 181 34.03 7.70 20.93
N LYS A 182 33.41 6.89 20.08
CA LYS A 182 33.84 5.50 19.84
C LYS A 182 35.21 5.45 19.18
N GLU A 183 35.48 6.30 18.19
CA GLU A 183 36.78 6.34 17.51
C GLU A 183 37.88 6.87 18.43
N LEU A 184 37.59 7.88 19.26
CA LEU A 184 38.52 8.38 20.28
C LEU A 184 38.93 7.28 21.28
N ILE A 185 37.96 6.52 21.80
CA ILE A 185 38.22 5.39 22.72
C ILE A 185 39.11 4.34 22.04
N ARG A 186 38.82 3.98 20.79
CA ARG A 186 39.60 2.95 20.05
C ARG A 186 40.97 3.44 19.61
N ALA A 187 41.14 4.74 19.36
CA ALA A 187 42.45 5.34 19.11
C ALA A 187 43.33 5.31 20.37
N GLN A 188 42.77 5.66 21.53
CA GLN A 188 43.50 5.61 22.80
C GLN A 188 43.83 4.16 23.21
N GLU A 189 42.85 3.26 23.16
CA GLU A 189 43.06 1.81 23.39
C GLU A 189 44.23 1.28 22.58
N LYS A 190 44.26 1.54 21.26
CA LYS A 190 45.36 1.12 20.40
C LYS A 190 46.70 1.76 20.78
N ALA A 191 46.72 3.05 21.14
CA ALA A 191 47.93 3.77 21.50
C ALA A 191 48.53 3.34 22.85
N GLU A 192 47.69 2.90 23.81
CA GLU A 192 48.14 2.30 25.06
C GLU A 192 48.60 0.84 24.85
N VAL A 193 47.85 0.04 24.09
CA VAL A 193 48.20 -1.35 23.77
C VAL A 193 49.54 -1.42 23.04
N SER A 194 49.76 -0.65 21.97
CA SER A 194 51.05 -0.64 21.27
C SER A 194 52.22 -0.08 22.10
N ARG A 195 51.95 0.60 23.22
CA ARG A 195 53.00 0.98 24.20
C ARG A 195 53.31 -0.17 25.16
N ALA A 196 52.31 -0.95 25.55
CA ALA A 196 52.48 -2.16 26.34
C ALA A 196 53.20 -3.26 25.53
N ASP A 197 52.80 -3.47 24.27
CA ASP A 197 53.43 -4.43 23.34
C ASP A 197 54.94 -4.16 23.21
N GLY A 198 55.34 -2.90 22.99
CA GLY A 198 56.75 -2.51 22.89
C GLY A 198 57.56 -2.64 24.19
N LEU A 199 56.90 -2.66 25.36
CA LEU A 199 57.55 -2.98 26.64
C LEU A 199 57.66 -4.50 26.85
N LEU A 200 56.70 -5.28 26.36
CA LEU A 200 56.76 -6.74 26.35
C LEU A 200 57.89 -7.24 25.44
N GLU A 201 58.00 -6.72 24.21
CA GLU A 201 59.09 -7.05 23.28
C GLU A 201 60.48 -6.78 23.89
N GLN A 202 60.63 -5.67 24.63
CA GLN A 202 61.88 -5.34 25.33
C GLN A 202 62.20 -6.35 26.45
N LEU A 203 61.22 -6.70 27.28
CA LEU A 203 61.40 -7.68 28.36
C LEU A 203 61.64 -9.10 27.83
N GLU A 204 60.99 -9.51 26.74
CA GLU A 204 61.23 -10.81 26.10
C GLU A 204 62.66 -10.91 25.55
N GLN A 205 63.16 -9.85 24.90
CA GLN A 205 64.55 -9.77 24.43
C GLN A 205 65.55 -9.80 25.60
N GLU A 206 65.30 -9.06 26.68
CA GLU A 206 66.15 -9.06 27.88
C GLU A 206 66.23 -10.46 28.52
N ILE A 207 65.07 -11.12 28.68
CA ILE A 207 64.97 -12.49 29.20
C ILE A 207 65.67 -13.49 28.26
N ALA A 208 65.58 -13.31 26.94
CA ALA A 208 66.26 -14.17 25.98
C ALA A 208 67.79 -14.04 26.08
N GLU A 209 68.32 -12.83 26.24
CA GLU A 209 69.76 -12.64 26.46
C GLU A 209 70.23 -13.15 27.82
N LEU A 210 69.46 -12.94 28.89
CA LEU A 210 69.77 -13.48 30.22
C LEU A 210 69.83 -15.01 30.20
N ARG A 211 68.83 -15.68 29.60
CA ARG A 211 68.84 -17.14 29.38
C ARG A 211 70.01 -17.62 28.52
N LYS A 212 70.46 -16.81 27.55
CA LYS A 212 71.65 -17.13 26.75
C LYS A 212 72.92 -17.09 27.61
N ARG A 213 73.13 -16.02 28.39
CA ARG A 213 74.28 -15.88 29.30
C ARG A 213 74.31 -17.00 30.34
N ASP A 214 73.16 -17.34 30.91
CA ASP A 214 72.97 -18.46 31.83
C ASP A 214 73.41 -19.81 31.22
N ALA A 215 72.95 -20.11 30.01
CA ALA A 215 73.36 -21.31 29.26
C ALA A 215 74.82 -21.30 28.73
N GLU A 216 75.52 -20.17 28.82
CA GLU A 216 76.96 -20.05 28.56
C GLU A 216 77.77 -20.20 29.86
N LEU A 217 77.28 -19.67 30.98
CA LEU A 217 77.82 -19.89 32.32
C LEU A 217 77.71 -21.36 32.77
N GLU A 218 76.60 -22.04 32.50
CA GLU A 218 76.46 -23.48 32.79
C GLU A 218 77.39 -24.36 31.96
N LYS A 219 77.71 -23.98 30.72
CA LYS A 219 78.75 -24.69 29.95
C LYS A 219 80.14 -24.46 30.53
N LEU A 220 80.37 -23.29 31.11
CA LEU A 220 81.64 -22.93 31.72
C LEU A 220 81.84 -23.63 33.08
N SER A 221 80.77 -23.80 33.88
CA SER A 221 80.82 -24.51 35.18
C SER A 221 81.31 -25.96 35.07
N HIS A 222 81.12 -26.59 33.90
CA HIS A 222 81.55 -27.95 33.59
C HIS A 222 82.96 -28.03 32.94
N THR A 223 83.75 -26.95 32.93
CA THR A 223 85.09 -26.92 32.31
C THR A 223 86.20 -27.27 33.32
N GLU A 224 87.10 -28.17 32.95
CA GLU A 224 88.24 -28.55 33.81
C GLU A 224 89.41 -27.55 33.75
N ASP A 225 89.46 -26.68 32.74
CA ASP A 225 90.47 -25.61 32.62
C ASP A 225 90.12 -24.42 33.54
N HIS A 226 90.77 -24.38 34.71
CA HIS A 226 90.59 -23.32 35.70
C HIS A 226 91.00 -21.92 35.21
N ILE A 227 91.90 -21.80 34.22
CA ILE A 227 92.33 -20.50 33.68
C ILE A 227 91.27 -19.98 32.70
N HIS A 228 90.80 -20.84 31.80
CA HIS A 228 89.68 -20.52 30.91
C HIS A 228 88.39 -20.22 31.70
N PHE A 229 88.10 -20.97 32.76
CA PHE A 229 87.00 -20.67 33.67
C PHE A 229 87.07 -19.24 34.20
N LEU A 230 88.19 -18.84 34.81
CA LEU A 230 88.32 -17.52 35.44
C LEU A 230 88.24 -16.37 34.42
N GLN A 231 88.87 -16.52 33.25
CA GLN A 231 88.87 -15.48 32.20
C GLN A 231 87.48 -15.29 31.56
N SER A 232 86.81 -16.40 31.23
CA SER A 232 85.48 -16.37 30.61
C SER A 232 84.39 -15.99 31.61
N TYR A 233 84.49 -16.43 32.88
CA TYR A 233 83.55 -16.07 33.93
C TYR A 233 83.56 -14.56 34.20
N GLN A 234 84.76 -13.96 34.34
CA GLN A 234 84.90 -12.52 34.56
C GLN A 234 84.33 -11.66 33.42
N SER A 235 84.29 -12.21 32.20
CA SER A 235 83.67 -11.59 31.03
C SER A 235 82.14 -11.72 31.05
N LEU A 236 81.61 -12.89 31.42
CA LEU A 236 80.17 -13.19 31.48
C LEU A 236 79.47 -12.63 32.72
N SER A 237 80.19 -12.43 33.83
CA SER A 237 79.66 -11.90 35.09
C SER A 237 79.52 -10.38 35.12
N SER A 238 79.78 -9.68 34.02
CA SER A 238 79.65 -8.23 33.92
C SER A 238 78.17 -7.82 33.67
N PRO A 239 77.53 -7.05 34.58
CA PRO A 239 76.14 -6.67 34.42
C PRO A 239 75.98 -5.71 33.23
N SER A 240 75.20 -6.13 32.24
CA SER A 240 74.91 -5.37 30.99
C SER A 240 73.46 -4.86 30.92
N VAL A 241 72.70 -5.02 32.00
CA VAL A 241 71.27 -4.69 32.12
C VAL A 241 71.10 -3.66 33.24
N SER A 242 70.19 -2.70 33.05
CA SER A 242 69.85 -1.72 34.10
C SER A 242 69.16 -2.42 35.27
N SER A 243 69.56 -2.10 36.51
CA SER A 243 68.87 -2.62 37.71
C SER A 243 67.50 -1.99 37.94
N ASP A 244 67.17 -0.90 37.23
CA ASP A 244 65.90 -0.20 37.33
C ASP A 244 64.84 -0.88 36.45
N LEU A 245 64.16 -1.88 37.00
CA LEU A 245 62.91 -2.42 36.44
C LEU A 245 61.93 -1.28 36.15
N PRO A 246 61.36 -1.17 34.93
CA PRO A 246 60.32 -0.19 34.65
C PRO A 246 59.15 -0.36 35.62
N SER A 247 58.78 0.71 36.33
CA SER A 247 57.63 0.68 37.24
C SER A 247 56.32 0.67 36.41
N ILE A 248 55.93 -0.50 35.91
CA ILE A 248 54.74 -0.66 35.07
C ILE A 248 53.47 -0.52 35.93
N ILE A 249 53.09 0.73 36.21
CA ILE A 249 51.78 1.08 36.76
C ILE A 249 50.75 0.90 35.64
N VAL A 250 50.41 -0.35 35.33
CA VAL A 250 49.19 -0.63 34.56
C VAL A 250 48.02 -0.20 35.44
N CYS A 251 47.23 0.77 34.98
CA CYS A 251 46.03 1.23 35.67
C CYS A 251 44.83 1.01 34.74
N PRO A 252 44.38 -0.25 34.54
CA PRO A 252 43.52 -0.62 33.40
C PRO A 252 42.12 0.02 33.46
N LEU A 253 41.66 0.36 34.67
CA LEU A 253 40.26 0.65 34.94
C LEU A 253 39.93 2.15 34.92
N GLN A 254 40.90 3.05 35.18
CA GLN A 254 40.56 4.45 35.44
C GLN A 254 40.37 5.29 34.16
N TYR A 255 41.21 5.09 33.14
CA TYR A 255 41.27 5.93 31.92
C TYR A 255 39.95 6.04 31.15
N PHE A 256 39.14 4.98 31.09
CA PHE A 256 37.87 4.97 30.34
C PHE A 256 36.64 5.25 31.22
N VAL A 257 36.79 5.25 32.55
CA VAL A 257 35.71 5.60 33.49
C VAL A 257 35.40 7.10 33.42
N ASP A 258 36.40 7.96 33.30
CA ASP A 258 36.18 9.41 33.17
C ASP A 258 35.50 9.79 31.85
N VAL A 259 35.73 9.04 30.77
CA VAL A 259 34.98 9.19 29.50
C VAL A 259 33.52 8.78 29.70
N SER A 260 33.28 7.64 30.36
CA SER A 260 31.92 7.14 30.66
C SER A 260 31.14 8.10 31.56
N LYS A 261 31.81 8.67 32.57
CA LYS A 261 31.28 9.74 33.43
C LYS A 261 30.94 11.00 32.64
N SER A 262 31.85 11.47 31.78
CA SER A 262 31.62 12.66 30.93
C SER A 262 30.42 12.49 29.99
N VAL A 263 30.21 11.27 29.46
CA VAL A 263 29.03 10.94 28.64
C VAL A 263 27.74 10.89 29.49
N SER A 264 27.83 10.43 30.75
CA SER A 264 26.69 10.43 31.68
C SER A 264 26.28 11.85 32.08
N GLU A 265 27.24 12.73 32.37
CA GLU A 265 26.97 14.16 32.61
C GLU A 265 26.37 14.85 31.37
N LEU A 266 26.79 14.47 30.16
CA LEU A 266 26.19 14.96 28.92
C LEU A 266 24.72 14.50 28.78
N ARG A 267 24.42 13.23 29.08
CA ARG A 267 23.06 12.70 29.07
C ARG A 267 22.15 13.51 30.00
N GLU A 268 22.56 13.77 31.24
CA GLU A 268 21.74 14.53 32.21
C GLU A 268 21.44 15.95 31.71
N LYS A 269 22.44 16.63 31.16
CA LYS A 269 22.30 17.98 30.56
C LYS A 269 21.35 17.96 29.36
N VAL A 270 21.39 16.92 28.52
CA VAL A 270 20.46 16.76 27.37
C VAL A 270 19.04 16.45 27.85
N GLU A 271 18.85 15.58 28.85
CA GLU A 271 17.53 15.26 29.38
C GLU A 271 16.84 16.44 30.08
N ASP A 272 17.57 17.30 30.79
CA ASP A 272 17.03 18.54 31.38
C ASP A 272 16.59 19.53 30.29
N LEU A 273 17.45 19.77 29.29
CA LEU A 273 17.12 20.62 28.14
C LEU A 273 15.87 20.11 27.40
N LEU A 274 15.77 18.80 27.15
CA LEU A 274 14.59 18.20 26.50
C LEU A 274 13.32 18.40 27.33
N LYS A 275 13.35 18.16 28.65
CA LYS A 275 12.19 18.40 29.55
C LYS A 275 11.75 19.87 29.52
N ARG A 276 12.70 20.80 29.58
CA ARG A 276 12.45 22.25 29.60
C ARG A 276 11.85 22.76 28.30
N GLU A 277 12.39 22.35 27.15
CA GLU A 277 11.88 22.78 25.85
C GLU A 277 10.56 22.06 25.48
N TRP A 278 10.39 20.79 25.84
CA TRP A 278 9.13 20.05 25.68
C TRP A 278 7.95 20.75 26.37
N THR A 279 8.18 21.30 27.57
CA THR A 279 7.15 22.08 28.28
C THR A 279 6.70 23.29 27.45
N LYS A 280 7.62 24.03 26.82
CA LYS A 280 7.30 25.17 25.96
C LYS A 280 6.54 24.75 24.70
N ILE A 281 6.98 23.68 24.04
CA ILE A 281 6.32 23.11 22.84
C ILE A 281 4.87 22.73 23.18
N SER A 282 4.66 22.02 24.30
CA SER A 282 3.34 21.63 24.79
C SER A 282 2.45 22.86 25.05
N THR A 283 2.93 23.87 25.79
CA THR A 283 2.15 25.10 26.03
C THR A 283 1.81 25.88 24.75
N THR A 284 2.70 25.86 23.75
CA THR A 284 2.48 26.53 22.46
C THR A 284 1.37 25.84 21.66
N GLY A 285 1.37 24.50 21.62
CA GLY A 285 0.32 23.72 20.97
C GLY A 285 -1.05 23.91 21.64
N ILE A 286 -1.10 23.94 22.98
CA ILE A 286 -2.33 24.20 23.74
C ILE A 286 -2.86 25.62 23.50
N ALA A 287 -1.98 26.62 23.44
CA ALA A 287 -2.37 28.00 23.12
C ALA A 287 -2.95 28.13 21.70
N ALA A 288 -2.34 27.49 20.71
CA ALA A 288 -2.84 27.47 19.34
C ALA A 288 -4.23 26.82 19.23
N HIS A 289 -4.42 25.67 19.89
CA HIS A 289 -5.71 24.99 19.97
C HIS A 289 -6.80 25.88 20.59
N ASN A 290 -6.50 26.56 21.68
CA ASN A 290 -7.48 27.39 22.40
C ASN A 290 -7.87 28.65 21.61
N ASN A 291 -6.93 29.25 20.88
CA ASN A 291 -7.23 30.35 19.96
C ASN A 291 -8.16 29.89 18.81
N HIS A 292 -7.85 28.76 18.18
CA HIS A 292 -8.67 28.21 17.08
C HIS A 292 -10.08 27.81 17.57
N SER A 293 -10.20 27.21 18.76
CA SER A 293 -11.49 26.88 19.39
C SER A 293 -12.33 28.13 19.67
N SER A 294 -11.69 29.23 20.06
CA SER A 294 -12.35 30.51 20.30
C SER A 294 -12.85 31.17 19.01
N GLN A 295 -12.05 31.12 17.94
CA GLN A 295 -12.43 31.61 16.61
C GLN A 295 -13.59 30.80 16.01
N MET A 296 -13.57 29.46 16.12
CA MET A 296 -14.69 28.61 15.69
C MET A 296 -15.99 28.92 16.43
N LYS A 297 -15.93 29.21 17.74
CA LYS A 297 -17.12 29.58 18.53
C LYS A 297 -17.69 30.93 18.10
N ALA A 298 -16.84 31.93 17.85
CA ALA A 298 -17.28 33.23 17.35
C ALA A 298 -17.97 33.14 15.98
N ALA A 299 -17.45 32.30 15.06
CA ALA A 299 -18.07 32.07 13.75
C ALA A 299 -19.44 31.36 13.83
N LEU A 300 -19.67 30.53 14.85
CA LEU A 300 -20.93 29.81 15.07
C LEU A 300 -22.00 30.61 15.81
N GLN A 301 -21.73 31.88 16.17
CA GLN A 301 -22.64 32.74 16.95
C GLN A 301 -23.17 33.95 16.15
N GLN A 302 -23.10 33.93 14.82
CA GLN A 302 -23.60 35.02 13.96
C GLN A 302 -24.94 34.76 13.26
N ASP A 303 -25.46 33.53 13.33
CA ASP A 303 -26.72 33.10 12.68
C ASP A 303 -27.88 32.95 13.70
N ASP A 304 -28.32 34.05 14.33
CA ASP A 304 -29.65 34.16 14.95
C ASP A 304 -30.49 35.19 14.17
N PRO A 305 -31.62 34.82 13.54
CA PRO A 305 -32.41 35.72 12.71
C PRO A 305 -33.23 36.72 13.54
N MET A 306 -33.49 37.91 12.96
CA MET A 306 -34.36 38.92 13.57
C MET A 306 -35.75 38.37 13.91
N GLU A 307 -36.22 38.59 15.14
CA GLU A 307 -37.66 38.59 15.44
C GLU A 307 -38.32 39.79 14.76
N ASP A 308 -39.30 39.52 13.90
CA ASP A 308 -40.10 40.56 13.24
C ASP A 308 -41.05 41.25 14.24
N LYS A 309 -40.94 42.58 14.35
CA LYS A 309 -41.70 43.39 15.30
C LYS A 309 -42.38 44.57 14.62
N ASP A 310 -43.53 44.31 13.99
CA ASP A 310 -44.59 45.31 13.93
C ASP A 310 -46.00 44.69 14.00
N ARG A 311 -46.76 45.05 15.04
CA ARG A 311 -48.22 44.93 15.05
C ARG A 311 -48.86 45.86 16.08
N GLY A 312 -49.23 47.06 15.65
CA GLY A 312 -50.43 47.74 16.16
C GLY A 312 -50.25 48.61 17.41
N GLN A 313 -50.13 49.91 17.15
CA GLN A 313 -50.31 51.05 18.06
C GLN A 313 -51.26 50.85 19.26
N GLU A 314 -50.88 51.45 20.40
CA GLU A 314 -51.81 52.36 21.10
C GLU A 314 -51.06 53.60 21.62
N VAL A 315 -51.79 54.66 21.97
CA VAL A 315 -51.28 56.05 21.98
C VAL A 315 -51.22 56.67 23.37
N LYS A 316 -50.07 57.26 23.75
CA LYS A 316 -50.01 58.55 24.50
C LYS A 316 -48.64 59.23 24.59
N CYS A 317 -48.64 60.51 24.25
CA CYS A 317 -47.95 61.64 24.89
C CYS A 317 -46.45 61.54 25.30
N ARG A 318 -45.61 62.21 24.52
CA ARG A 318 -44.49 63.08 24.97
C ARG A 318 -45.02 64.19 25.93
N PRO A 319 -44.18 64.92 26.73
CA PRO A 319 -42.90 65.51 26.30
C PRO A 319 -41.76 65.66 27.35
N SER A 320 -40.66 66.30 26.89
CA SER A 320 -39.60 66.99 27.68
C SER A 320 -38.59 66.13 28.46
N SER A 321 -37.31 66.53 28.61
CA SER A 321 -36.52 67.58 27.91
C SER A 321 -34.98 67.36 28.11
N GLU A 322 -34.16 68.26 27.55
CA GLU A 322 -32.78 68.61 27.95
C GLU A 322 -31.61 67.59 27.78
N PHE A 323 -30.92 67.75 26.64
CA PHE A 323 -29.45 67.81 26.49
C PHE A 323 -28.85 69.06 27.22
N PRO A 324 -27.51 69.34 27.26
CA PRO A 324 -26.29 68.61 26.78
C PRO A 324 -25.03 68.70 27.73
N VAL A 325 -23.85 68.30 27.19
CA VAL A 325 -22.45 68.70 27.55
C VAL A 325 -21.79 68.04 28.79
N GLY A 326 -20.49 67.65 28.69
CA GLY A 326 -19.68 67.26 29.87
C GLY A 326 -18.31 66.59 29.59
N ASN A 327 -17.38 67.28 28.93
CA ASN A 327 -16.03 66.81 28.57
C ASN A 327 -15.05 66.56 29.78
N LEU A 328 -13.94 65.86 29.48
CA LEU A 328 -12.54 66.00 30.02
C LEU A 328 -11.99 65.16 31.23
N VAL A 329 -11.02 64.30 30.86
CA VAL A 329 -9.74 63.85 31.50
C VAL A 329 -9.58 63.26 32.93
N ASP A 330 -8.93 62.07 32.93
CA ASP A 330 -7.69 61.66 33.65
C ASP A 330 -7.58 61.31 35.15
N VAL A 331 -6.90 60.16 35.34
CA VAL A 331 -5.79 59.85 36.28
C VAL A 331 -6.08 59.32 37.71
N ASP A 332 -5.57 58.09 37.89
CA ASP A 332 -4.96 57.46 39.08
C ASP A 332 -5.72 56.82 40.27
N ASN A 333 -5.10 55.71 40.70
CA ASN A 333 -4.99 55.14 42.06
C ASN A 333 -6.22 54.56 42.80
N THR A 334 -6.25 53.22 42.80
CA THR A 334 -6.59 52.34 43.94
C THR A 334 -5.74 52.61 45.20
N PRO A 335 -5.97 51.99 46.39
CA PRO A 335 -6.99 50.98 46.76
C PRO A 335 -7.77 51.26 48.08
N VAL A 336 -8.94 50.62 48.25
CA VAL A 336 -9.53 50.32 49.59
C VAL A 336 -10.21 48.95 49.55
N ALA A 337 -10.11 48.17 50.64
CA ALA A 337 -10.76 46.85 50.78
C ALA A 337 -11.70 46.77 51.99
N LYS A 338 -12.86 46.13 51.79
CA LYS A 338 -13.80 45.49 52.76
C LYS A 338 -14.90 44.83 51.87
N SER A 339 -15.11 43.51 51.80
CA SER A 339 -15.28 42.45 52.82
C SER A 339 -16.73 42.33 53.33
N LEU A 340 -17.15 41.07 53.58
CA LEU A 340 -18.51 40.58 53.93
C LEU A 340 -19.51 40.54 52.75
N HIS A 341 -20.39 39.54 52.59
CA HIS A 341 -20.41 38.10 52.99
C HIS A 341 -21.60 37.41 52.27
N GLY A 342 -21.56 36.09 52.04
CA GLY A 342 -22.73 35.33 51.53
C GLY A 342 -22.39 34.03 50.79
N ASP A 343 -22.22 32.92 51.53
CA ASP A 343 -21.97 31.58 50.99
C ASP A 343 -23.27 30.79 50.70
N SER A 344 -23.41 30.24 49.49
CA SER A 344 -24.34 29.16 49.08
C SER A 344 -24.21 28.96 47.55
N GLU A 345 -24.10 27.77 46.93
CA GLU A 345 -23.63 26.42 47.30
C GLU A 345 -22.80 25.92 46.09
N ARG A 346 -21.65 25.24 46.17
CA ARG A 346 -21.11 24.19 47.07
C ARG A 346 -21.49 22.73 46.77
N GLU A 347 -22.04 22.44 45.58
CA GLU A 347 -22.06 21.07 45.01
C GLU A 347 -21.41 21.01 43.61
N ARG A 348 -20.08 20.75 43.58
CA ARG A 348 -19.36 20.10 42.45
C ARG A 348 -17.89 19.74 42.68
N ASP A 349 -17.20 20.31 43.68
CA ASP A 349 -15.76 20.04 43.91
C ASP A 349 -15.45 18.72 44.65
N GLY A 350 -16.47 18.01 45.16
CA GLY A 350 -16.28 16.80 45.96
C GLY A 350 -15.77 15.58 45.19
N GLU A 351 -16.06 15.49 43.89
CA GLU A 351 -15.74 14.31 43.07
C GLU A 351 -14.34 14.39 42.47
N ARG A 352 -13.95 15.56 41.94
CA ARG A 352 -12.63 15.78 41.32
C ARG A 352 -11.44 15.54 42.26
N LYS A 353 -11.60 15.74 43.58
CA LYS A 353 -10.56 15.39 44.56
C LYS A 353 -10.44 13.87 44.78
N LYS A 354 -11.56 13.16 44.92
CA LYS A 354 -11.57 11.71 45.15
C LYS A 354 -11.02 10.92 43.97
N GLU A 355 -11.18 11.43 42.74
CA GLU A 355 -10.60 10.81 41.55
C GLU A 355 -9.07 10.97 41.52
N GLY A 356 -8.55 12.18 41.76
CA GLY A 356 -7.11 12.44 41.83
C GLY A 356 -6.38 11.69 42.95
N GLU A 357 -7.02 11.50 44.11
CA GLU A 357 -6.47 10.68 45.21
C GLU A 357 -6.43 9.19 44.86
N ARG A 358 -7.49 8.65 44.22
CA ARG A 358 -7.49 7.27 43.69
C ARG A 358 -6.44 7.04 42.61
N GLN A 359 -6.15 8.06 41.79
CA GLN A 359 -5.13 7.97 40.74
C GLN A 359 -3.72 7.90 41.36
N LYS A 360 -3.41 8.80 42.31
CA LYS A 360 -2.13 8.80 43.05
C LYS A 360 -1.89 7.53 43.87
N GLN A 361 -2.94 6.94 44.44
CA GLN A 361 -2.78 5.69 45.19
C GLN A 361 -2.39 4.52 44.28
N LYS A 362 -3.03 4.38 43.11
CA LYS A 362 -2.64 3.38 42.09
C LYS A 362 -1.23 3.60 41.53
N GLU A 363 -0.79 4.85 41.47
CA GLU A 363 0.55 5.22 40.99
C GLU A 363 1.63 4.82 42.02
N MET A 364 1.41 5.10 43.32
CA MET A 364 2.27 4.62 44.40
C MET A 364 2.27 3.09 44.55
N GLU A 365 1.13 2.43 44.35
CA GLU A 365 1.05 0.96 44.35
C GLU A 365 1.92 0.36 43.24
N ARG A 366 1.84 0.88 42.01
CA ARG A 366 2.70 0.48 40.88
C ARG A 366 4.19 0.75 41.12
N GLU A 367 4.56 1.91 41.65
CA GLU A 367 5.96 2.15 42.04
C GLU A 367 6.45 1.14 43.09
N SER A 368 5.58 0.70 44.00
CA SER A 368 5.91 -0.28 45.03
C SER A 368 6.08 -1.71 44.49
N GLU A 369 5.47 -2.05 43.36
CA GLU A 369 5.68 -3.33 42.66
C GLU A 369 6.97 -3.31 41.85
N ILE A 370 7.21 -2.24 41.08
CA ILE A 370 8.45 -2.06 40.30
C ILE A 370 9.70 -2.09 41.21
N LYS A 371 9.61 -1.49 42.40
CA LYS A 371 10.68 -1.53 43.43
C LYS A 371 10.84 -2.89 44.10
N ARG A 372 9.88 -3.82 43.98
CA ARG A 372 9.97 -5.20 44.51
C ARG A 372 10.58 -6.18 43.51
N ASP A 373 10.20 -6.11 42.23
CA ASP A 373 10.82 -6.98 41.20
C ASP A 373 12.28 -6.57 40.91
N GLY A 374 12.59 -5.28 40.86
CA GLY A 374 13.98 -4.80 40.74
C GLY A 374 14.91 -5.18 41.91
N GLY A 375 14.34 -5.63 43.04
CA GLY A 375 15.10 -6.25 44.14
C GLY A 375 15.46 -7.71 43.88
N ARG A 376 14.61 -8.46 43.16
CA ARG A 376 14.76 -9.91 42.92
C ARG A 376 15.77 -10.28 41.83
N GLU A 377 16.08 -9.37 40.91
CA GLU A 377 17.14 -9.60 39.92
C GLU A 377 18.54 -9.41 40.53
N ARG A 378 18.72 -8.43 41.43
CA ARG A 378 20.02 -8.16 42.06
C ARG A 378 20.50 -9.26 43.01
N GLU A 379 19.61 -10.05 43.59
CA GLU A 379 19.97 -11.25 44.37
C GLU A 379 20.28 -12.48 43.49
N ARG A 380 20.09 -12.41 42.16
CA ARG A 380 20.42 -13.50 41.21
C ARG A 380 21.76 -13.34 40.50
N GLU A 381 22.30 -12.13 40.40
CA GLU A 381 23.61 -11.90 39.79
C GLU A 381 24.78 -12.07 40.79
N GLY A 382 24.53 -11.91 42.09
CA GLY A 382 25.56 -12.02 43.15
C GLY A 382 26.03 -13.44 43.51
N ALA A 383 25.72 -14.46 42.70
CA ALA A 383 25.90 -15.87 43.08
C ALA A 383 26.44 -16.79 41.95
N LYS A 384 27.33 -16.27 41.07
CA LYS A 384 28.02 -17.07 40.03
C LYS A 384 29.50 -16.75 39.80
N GLU A 385 30.25 -16.54 40.89
CA GLU A 385 31.70 -16.78 40.89
C GLU A 385 32.03 -17.77 42.02
N GLY A 386 32.45 -18.99 41.67
CA GLY A 386 32.82 -20.01 42.66
C GLY A 386 32.76 -21.46 42.17
N MET A 387 33.94 -22.12 42.21
CA MET A 387 34.19 -23.57 42.14
C MET A 387 34.00 -24.32 40.80
N GLU A 388 34.82 -25.36 40.66
CA GLU A 388 34.97 -26.23 39.47
C GLU A 388 34.62 -27.70 39.79
N ASP A 389 34.37 -28.44 38.71
CA ASP A 389 34.62 -29.89 38.53
C ASP A 389 33.73 -30.94 39.27
N LYS A 390 33.66 -32.13 38.63
CA LYS A 390 33.12 -33.43 39.07
C LYS A 390 31.58 -33.55 39.15
N GLY A 391 31.02 -34.37 38.25
CA GLY A 391 29.64 -34.85 38.32
C GLY A 391 29.55 -36.30 38.82
N TRP A 392 28.36 -36.90 38.80
CA TRP A 392 28.05 -38.34 38.70
C TRP A 392 26.56 -38.49 38.30
N GLU A 393 26.12 -39.69 37.92
CA GLU A 393 24.73 -39.97 37.51
C GLU A 393 23.77 -40.14 38.70
N VAL A 394 22.44 -40.01 38.47
CA VAL A 394 21.35 -40.91 38.97
C VAL A 394 19.96 -40.31 38.67
N GLU A 395 18.98 -41.18 38.37
CA GLU A 395 17.55 -40.86 38.17
C GLU A 395 16.77 -40.75 39.51
N MET A 396 15.64 -40.02 39.54
CA MET A 396 14.35 -40.56 40.05
C MET A 396 13.16 -39.58 39.91
N ASP A 397 11.95 -40.16 39.84
CA ASP A 397 10.64 -39.50 39.91
C ASP A 397 10.30 -38.93 41.32
N GLY A 398 9.23 -38.12 41.47
CA GLY A 398 8.87 -37.63 42.81
C GLY A 398 7.62 -36.75 43.09
N ALA A 399 6.55 -36.85 42.31
CA ALA A 399 5.16 -36.53 42.71
C ALA A 399 4.80 -35.49 43.84
N ARG A 400 4.17 -34.37 43.40
CA ARG A 400 2.76 -33.96 43.75
C ARG A 400 2.44 -33.17 45.04
N VAL A 401 1.24 -32.53 44.98
CA VAL A 401 0.40 -31.89 46.04
C VAL A 401 0.72 -30.40 46.35
N GLY A 402 -0.23 -29.46 46.33
CA GLY A 402 -1.65 -29.52 45.90
C GLY A 402 -2.55 -28.39 46.43
N ALA A 403 -3.84 -28.40 46.06
CA ALA A 403 -4.96 -27.51 46.50
C ALA A 403 -4.92 -26.05 45.96
N ARG A 404 -5.93 -25.47 45.26
CA ARG A 404 -7.43 -25.32 45.38
C ARG A 404 -7.81 -23.91 45.87
N ASP A 405 -8.99 -23.31 45.66
CA ASP A 405 -10.31 -23.61 45.00
C ASP A 405 -10.98 -22.20 44.76
N LYS A 406 -12.02 -21.90 43.95
CA LYS A 406 -12.86 -22.59 42.94
C LYS A 406 -13.74 -21.53 42.19
N GLY A 407 -14.47 -21.90 41.12
CA GLY A 407 -15.61 -21.13 40.57
C GLY A 407 -15.73 -21.13 39.03
N TRP A 408 -16.08 -22.26 38.42
CA TRP A 408 -17.46 -22.64 37.97
C TRP A 408 -17.94 -21.83 36.74
N GLU A 409 -17.98 -22.36 35.50
CA GLU A 409 -18.78 -23.51 34.94
C GLU A 409 -20.25 -23.09 34.70
N VAL A 410 -20.97 -23.50 33.64
CA VAL A 410 -21.26 -24.84 33.05
C VAL A 410 -21.75 -24.65 31.57
N GLU A 411 -21.81 -25.60 30.61
CA GLU A 411 -21.10 -26.86 30.22
C GLU A 411 -21.86 -27.51 29.00
N MET A 412 -21.45 -28.72 28.56
CA MET A 412 -22.16 -29.76 27.77
C MET A 412 -22.15 -29.76 26.22
N ASP A 413 -22.28 -30.90 25.51
CA ASP A 413 -21.59 -32.23 25.46
C ASP A 413 -22.36 -33.22 24.52
N GLU A 414 -22.03 -34.49 24.22
CA GLU A 414 -20.95 -35.44 24.65
C GLU A 414 -20.60 -36.46 23.52
N THR A 415 -19.49 -37.20 23.67
CA THR A 415 -19.11 -38.49 23.00
C THR A 415 -18.89 -38.57 21.46
N ARG A 416 -18.01 -39.38 20.83
CA ARG A 416 -17.02 -40.46 21.17
C ARG A 416 -17.44 -41.93 20.92
N GLU A 417 -16.93 -42.53 19.84
CA GLU A 417 -16.53 -43.97 19.67
C GLU A 417 -16.03 -44.23 18.21
N GLY A 418 -15.18 -45.21 17.87
CA GLY A 418 -14.37 -45.99 18.82
C GLY A 418 -13.74 -47.37 18.46
N GLU A 419 -13.57 -47.85 17.21
CA GLU A 419 -13.00 -49.23 17.02
C GLU A 419 -12.15 -49.54 15.74
N ARG A 420 -11.93 -50.83 15.44
CA ARG A 420 -10.77 -51.41 14.72
C ARG A 420 -11.06 -52.88 14.26
N ASP A 421 -10.24 -53.65 13.51
CA ASP A 421 -8.90 -53.50 12.91
C ASP A 421 -8.69 -54.50 11.73
N GLN A 422 -7.70 -54.26 10.85
CA GLN A 422 -7.14 -55.21 9.85
C GLN A 422 -8.15 -55.78 8.79
N THR A 423 -7.83 -56.46 7.68
CA THR A 423 -6.55 -56.95 7.07
C THR A 423 -6.61 -56.93 5.52
N ARG A 424 -5.57 -57.47 4.86
CA ARG A 424 -5.39 -57.73 3.40
C ARG A 424 -6.30 -58.90 2.90
N GLU A 425 -6.36 -59.38 1.64
CA GLU A 425 -5.40 -59.35 0.51
C GLU A 425 -6.05 -59.73 -0.88
N ARG A 426 -5.64 -59.05 -1.97
CA ARG A 426 -5.36 -59.45 -3.39
C ARG A 426 -6.06 -60.59 -4.18
N GLU A 427 -6.23 -60.30 -5.51
CA GLU A 427 -6.10 -61.18 -6.72
C GLU A 427 -7.23 -62.22 -7.02
N ARG A 428 -7.54 -62.67 -8.26
CA ARG A 428 -7.01 -62.43 -9.64
C ARG A 428 -8.06 -62.75 -10.77
N ASP A 429 -7.71 -62.45 -12.04
CA ASP A 429 -8.14 -62.91 -13.41
C ASP A 429 -9.30 -63.93 -13.63
N GLY A 430 -10.03 -64.04 -14.76
CA GLY A 430 -10.07 -63.26 -16.03
C GLY A 430 -10.54 -64.09 -17.27
N ALA A 431 -11.24 -63.46 -18.26
CA ALA A 431 -11.59 -63.97 -19.63
C ALA A 431 -12.60 -65.16 -19.76
N ARG A 432 -13.34 -65.43 -20.88
CA ARG A 432 -13.65 -64.73 -22.17
C ARG A 432 -14.88 -65.36 -22.91
N VAL A 433 -15.61 -64.55 -23.71
CA VAL A 433 -16.41 -64.88 -24.94
C VAL A 433 -17.70 -65.73 -24.84
N GLY A 434 -18.80 -65.21 -25.42
CA GLY A 434 -20.05 -65.93 -25.76
C GLY A 434 -21.20 -64.99 -26.19
N GLU A 435 -22.10 -65.41 -27.07
CA GLU A 435 -23.17 -64.58 -27.69
C GLU A 435 -24.48 -65.41 -27.85
N ARG A 436 -25.69 -64.93 -28.22
CA ARG A 436 -26.33 -63.63 -28.61
C ARG A 436 -27.87 -63.86 -28.43
N VAL A 437 -28.85 -62.93 -28.37
CA VAL A 437 -29.07 -61.47 -28.58
C VAL A 437 -30.26 -61.05 -27.68
N GLY A 438 -30.52 -59.75 -27.45
CA GLY A 438 -31.91 -59.25 -27.32
C GLY A 438 -32.27 -58.22 -26.23
N GLU A 439 -32.59 -56.99 -26.68
CA GLU A 439 -33.46 -55.96 -26.04
C GLU A 439 -33.15 -55.30 -24.67
N ARG A 440 -33.64 -54.05 -24.59
CA ARG A 440 -33.86 -53.15 -23.42
C ARG A 440 -32.62 -52.48 -22.80
N ASP A 441 -32.54 -51.18 -23.11
CA ASP A 441 -31.83 -50.18 -22.32
C ASP A 441 -32.48 -50.05 -20.92
N GLY A 442 -31.68 -49.78 -19.89
CA GLY A 442 -32.05 -49.98 -18.50
C GLY A 442 -31.02 -49.44 -17.50
N THR A 443 -30.85 -48.12 -17.47
CA THR A 443 -29.99 -47.42 -16.51
C THR A 443 -30.70 -47.22 -15.16
N THR A 444 -30.35 -48.01 -14.15
CA THR A 444 -30.87 -47.87 -12.77
C THR A 444 -29.88 -47.16 -11.84
N GLU A 445 -30.29 -45.98 -11.40
CA GLU A 445 -30.06 -45.37 -10.07
C GLU A 445 -28.85 -45.85 -9.25
N ARG A 446 -27.65 -45.40 -9.63
CA ARG A 446 -26.64 -45.01 -8.62
C ARG A 446 -25.82 -43.75 -8.90
N GLU A 447 -26.10 -43.05 -10.00
CA GLU A 447 -25.48 -41.77 -10.35
C GLU A 447 -26.37 -40.54 -9.99
N ARG A 448 -27.48 -40.73 -9.26
CA ARG A 448 -28.47 -39.68 -8.96
C ARG A 448 -28.41 -39.05 -7.56
N GLU A 449 -27.53 -39.51 -6.66
CA GLU A 449 -27.43 -38.97 -5.29
C GLU A 449 -26.15 -38.17 -4.99
N GLY A 450 -25.28 -37.95 -5.98
CA GLY A 450 -24.24 -36.91 -5.88
C GLY A 450 -24.82 -35.49 -6.06
N ALA A 451 -25.68 -35.32 -7.08
CA ALA A 451 -26.21 -34.03 -7.53
C ALA A 451 -27.33 -33.44 -6.63
N ARG A 452 -27.32 -33.72 -5.32
CA ARG A 452 -28.42 -33.36 -4.40
C ARG A 452 -28.01 -32.66 -3.09
N LYS A 453 -26.75 -32.23 -2.96
CA LYS A 453 -26.28 -31.41 -1.82
C LYS A 453 -25.71 -30.02 -2.16
N GLU A 454 -25.43 -29.71 -3.42
CA GLU A 454 -25.06 -28.33 -3.85
C GLU A 454 -26.28 -27.48 -4.22
N ALA A 455 -27.48 -28.07 -4.29
CA ALA A 455 -28.71 -27.41 -4.70
C ALA A 455 -29.53 -26.80 -3.55
N MET A 456 -28.96 -26.64 -2.35
CA MET A 456 -29.74 -26.32 -1.13
C MET A 456 -29.15 -25.23 -0.22
N ASP A 457 -28.35 -24.31 -0.76
CA ASP A 457 -27.95 -23.06 -0.07
C ASP A 457 -28.14 -21.78 -0.91
N ILE A 458 -28.89 -21.88 -2.03
CA ILE A 458 -29.31 -20.74 -2.87
C ILE A 458 -30.84 -20.64 -2.81
N GLY A 459 -31.40 -20.53 -1.60
CA GLY A 459 -32.84 -20.81 -1.39
C GLY A 459 -33.61 -19.92 -0.41
N TRP A 460 -32.99 -19.00 0.34
CA TRP A 460 -33.67 -18.26 1.43
C TRP A 460 -33.38 -16.75 1.47
N GLU A 461 -33.68 -16.02 0.40
CA GLU A 461 -34.15 -14.61 0.54
C GLU A 461 -34.89 -14.07 -0.71
N ARG A 462 -36.02 -14.71 -1.09
CA ARG A 462 -36.89 -14.16 -2.15
C ARG A 462 -38.39 -14.41 -1.98
N GLU A 463 -38.94 -14.12 -0.80
CA GLU A 463 -40.40 -14.09 -0.62
C GLU A 463 -40.91 -13.05 0.39
N ARG A 464 -40.81 -11.77 0.01
CA ARG A 464 -41.71 -10.70 0.47
C ARG A 464 -41.69 -9.50 -0.49
N TYR A 465 -42.79 -8.76 -0.53
CA TYR A 465 -43.13 -7.67 -1.46
C TYR A 465 -43.31 -8.11 -2.93
N GLY A 466 -44.57 -8.06 -3.38
CA GLY A 466 -44.96 -8.40 -4.74
C GLY A 466 -45.19 -7.18 -5.64
N THR A 467 -44.98 -7.40 -6.94
CA THR A 467 -45.66 -6.73 -8.06
C THR A 467 -45.94 -5.22 -7.96
N SER A 468 -44.99 -4.42 -8.47
CA SER A 468 -45.28 -3.15 -9.13
C SER A 468 -44.53 -3.08 -10.47
N GLU A 469 -45.01 -3.82 -11.46
CA GLU A 469 -44.50 -3.75 -12.83
C GLU A 469 -44.88 -2.38 -13.42
N GLY A 470 -43.88 -1.54 -13.71
CA GLY A 470 -44.11 -0.17 -14.21
C GLY A 470 -42.94 0.81 -14.07
N VAL A 471 -41.92 0.51 -13.26
CA VAL A 471 -40.77 1.44 -13.01
C VAL A 471 -39.41 0.86 -13.45
N ARG A 472 -39.35 -0.43 -13.84
CA ARG A 472 -38.10 -1.13 -14.20
C ARG A 472 -37.70 -1.00 -15.68
N ALA A 473 -37.68 0.22 -16.22
CA ALA A 473 -37.38 0.45 -17.64
C ALA A 473 -36.39 1.61 -17.94
N GLU A 474 -35.83 2.30 -16.93
CA GLU A 474 -34.92 3.44 -17.15
C GLU A 474 -33.51 3.31 -16.54
N GLU A 475 -33.21 2.33 -15.68
CA GLU A 475 -31.87 2.16 -15.08
C GLU A 475 -30.87 1.33 -15.91
N GLU A 476 -31.27 0.76 -17.06
CA GLU A 476 -30.46 -0.22 -17.80
C GLU A 476 -29.70 0.37 -19.01
N LYS A 477 -28.84 1.36 -18.75
CA LYS A 477 -27.80 1.84 -19.70
C LYS A 477 -26.45 2.06 -19.00
N ARG A 478 -25.87 0.99 -18.44
CA ARG A 478 -24.46 0.98 -18.05
C ARG A 478 -23.60 0.77 -19.31
N LEU A 479 -22.77 1.75 -19.68
CA LEU A 479 -21.93 1.69 -20.90
C LEU A 479 -20.50 1.13 -20.68
N CYS A 480 -20.08 0.91 -19.43
CA CYS A 480 -18.90 0.10 -19.15
C CYS A 480 -19.21 -1.39 -19.37
N CYS A 481 -18.26 -2.14 -19.92
CA CYS A 481 -18.45 -3.55 -20.25
C CYS A 481 -18.31 -4.48 -19.03
N SER A 482 -18.78 -5.70 -19.17
CA SER A 482 -18.48 -6.79 -18.24
C SER A 482 -17.00 -7.19 -18.31
N LEU A 483 -16.47 -7.79 -17.24
CA LEU A 483 -15.10 -8.32 -17.22
C LEU A 483 -14.89 -9.47 -18.23
N SER A 484 -15.97 -10.18 -18.57
CA SER A 484 -16.05 -11.25 -19.57
C SER A 484 -15.95 -10.76 -21.03
N GLU A 485 -16.14 -9.47 -21.30
CA GLU A 485 -16.02 -8.88 -22.64
C GLU A 485 -14.61 -8.37 -22.95
N LEU A 486 -13.68 -8.47 -22.00
CA LEU A 486 -12.28 -8.11 -22.13
C LEU A 486 -11.45 -9.35 -22.48
N LYS A 487 -10.46 -9.16 -23.34
CA LYS A 487 -9.60 -10.23 -23.89
C LYS A 487 -8.70 -10.82 -22.80
N LYS A 488 -8.64 -12.15 -22.73
CA LYS A 488 -7.84 -12.92 -21.78
C LYS A 488 -7.16 -14.11 -22.46
N VAL A 489 -5.91 -14.39 -22.11
CA VAL A 489 -5.22 -15.64 -22.44
C VAL A 489 -5.98 -16.81 -21.75
N PRO A 490 -6.21 -17.97 -22.40
CA PRO A 490 -5.74 -18.39 -23.72
C PRO A 490 -6.58 -17.90 -24.93
N ASN A 491 -7.77 -17.34 -24.72
CA ASN A 491 -8.69 -16.93 -25.80
C ASN A 491 -8.10 -15.87 -26.75
N CYS A 492 -7.11 -15.10 -26.28
CA CYS A 492 -6.20 -14.32 -27.11
C CYS A 492 -4.76 -14.72 -26.75
N HIS A 493 -4.07 -15.37 -27.68
CA HIS A 493 -2.69 -15.82 -27.51
C HIS A 493 -1.91 -15.60 -28.80
N VAL A 494 -0.60 -15.44 -28.67
CA VAL A 494 0.33 -15.35 -29.80
C VAL A 494 1.16 -16.63 -29.75
N GLU A 495 0.94 -17.53 -30.72
CA GLU A 495 1.71 -18.77 -30.85
C GLU A 495 3.21 -18.43 -30.85
N LEU A 496 3.94 -19.01 -29.90
CA LEU A 496 5.32 -18.62 -29.65
C LEU A 496 6.30 -19.38 -30.55
N GLU A 497 7.06 -18.62 -31.32
CA GLU A 497 8.25 -19.11 -32.03
C GLU A 497 9.15 -19.96 -31.09
N PRO A 498 9.81 -21.02 -31.59
CA PRO A 498 10.64 -21.89 -30.76
C PRO A 498 11.68 -21.11 -29.94
N LEU A 499 11.60 -21.26 -28.62
CA LEU A 499 12.51 -20.61 -27.66
C LEU A 499 13.96 -20.75 -28.13
N SER A 500 14.66 -19.64 -28.29
CA SER A 500 15.99 -19.59 -28.87
C SER A 500 16.81 -18.46 -28.24
N PHE A 501 18.14 -18.53 -28.37
CA PHE A 501 19.03 -17.49 -27.89
C PHE A 501 19.25 -16.43 -28.98
N SER A 502 19.18 -15.15 -28.59
CA SER A 502 19.48 -14.02 -29.49
C SER A 502 20.36 -12.99 -28.78
N ARG A 503 20.83 -11.97 -29.52
CA ARG A 503 21.59 -10.85 -28.94
C ARG A 503 20.80 -10.05 -27.89
N THR A 504 19.47 -10.08 -27.96
CA THR A 504 18.56 -9.42 -27.00
C THR A 504 17.88 -10.39 -26.06
N HIS A 505 17.96 -11.71 -26.27
CA HIS A 505 17.26 -12.72 -25.46
C HIS A 505 18.20 -13.79 -24.91
N ASN A 506 18.51 -13.67 -23.62
CA ASN A 506 19.41 -14.51 -22.86
C ASN A 506 18.68 -15.68 -22.20
N VAL A 507 18.68 -16.84 -22.86
CA VAL A 507 18.20 -18.10 -22.27
C VAL A 507 19.28 -18.73 -21.39
N LEU A 508 18.91 -19.15 -20.17
CA LEU A 508 19.77 -19.75 -19.14
C LEU A 508 19.61 -21.29 -19.00
N ILE A 509 18.73 -21.91 -19.81
CA ILE A 509 18.60 -23.36 -19.98
C ILE A 509 19.12 -23.84 -21.35
N ASP A 510 19.48 -25.11 -21.44
CA ASP A 510 19.85 -25.82 -22.66
C ASP A 510 18.62 -25.97 -23.56
N VAL A 511 18.53 -25.08 -24.56
CA VAL A 511 17.41 -24.98 -25.51
C VAL A 511 17.18 -26.29 -26.28
N SER A 512 18.26 -27.02 -26.62
CA SER A 512 18.16 -28.27 -27.37
C SER A 512 17.54 -29.39 -26.53
N GLU A 513 17.93 -29.51 -25.27
CA GLU A 513 17.37 -30.50 -24.34
C GLU A 513 15.93 -30.14 -23.92
N PHE A 514 15.60 -28.85 -23.89
CA PHE A 514 14.22 -28.39 -23.72
C PHE A 514 13.33 -28.74 -24.91
N HIS A 515 13.75 -28.51 -26.15
CA HIS A 515 12.94 -28.87 -27.33
C HIS A 515 12.83 -30.39 -27.54
N LEU A 516 13.89 -31.15 -27.28
CA LEU A 516 13.91 -32.60 -27.49
C LEU A 516 13.22 -33.40 -26.38
N LYS A 517 13.25 -32.92 -25.12
CA LYS A 517 12.86 -33.72 -23.94
C LYS A 517 12.05 -32.95 -22.88
N ARG A 518 11.80 -31.64 -23.07
CA ARG A 518 11.23 -30.72 -22.07
C ARG A 518 12.01 -30.68 -20.74
N ILE A 519 13.33 -30.92 -20.78
CA ILE A 519 14.20 -30.89 -19.59
C ILE A 519 14.82 -29.50 -19.40
N PHE A 520 14.59 -28.89 -18.24
CA PHE A 520 15.12 -27.57 -17.85
C PHE A 520 16.59 -27.59 -17.40
N LYS A 521 17.44 -28.27 -18.17
CA LYS A 521 18.89 -28.44 -17.90
C LYS A 521 19.60 -27.07 -17.97
N PRO A 522 20.46 -26.70 -17.01
CA PRO A 522 21.22 -25.44 -17.06
C PRO A 522 22.11 -25.30 -18.30
N GLN A 523 22.05 -24.15 -18.96
CA GLN A 523 22.89 -23.82 -20.13
C GLN A 523 24.36 -23.75 -19.74
N SER A 524 25.20 -24.58 -20.38
CA SER A 524 26.66 -24.52 -20.24
C SER A 524 27.21 -23.16 -20.66
N GLY A 525 28.20 -22.67 -19.93
CA GLY A 525 28.86 -21.38 -20.12
C GLY A 525 29.97 -21.16 -19.10
N HIS A 526 30.27 -19.91 -18.79
CA HIS A 526 31.12 -19.50 -17.67
C HIS A 526 30.53 -18.26 -16.97
N HIS A 527 30.99 -17.97 -15.76
CA HIS A 527 30.72 -16.70 -15.07
C HIS A 527 31.61 -15.58 -15.59
N VAL A 528 31.14 -14.32 -15.49
CA VAL A 528 31.87 -13.13 -15.93
C VAL A 528 31.82 -12.08 -14.82
N TRP A 529 32.98 -11.60 -14.36
CA TRP A 529 33.09 -10.56 -13.33
C TRP A 529 33.27 -9.16 -13.97
N HIS A 530 32.24 -8.70 -14.68
CA HIS A 530 32.23 -7.42 -15.38
C HIS A 530 31.04 -6.53 -14.93
N SER A 531 31.05 -5.24 -15.29
CA SER A 531 29.99 -4.27 -14.94
C SER A 531 28.61 -4.61 -15.52
N ASP A 532 28.58 -5.41 -16.58
CA ASP A 532 27.37 -5.68 -17.37
C ASP A 532 26.74 -7.04 -17.03
N PHE A 533 27.28 -7.72 -16.03
CA PHE A 533 26.84 -9.04 -15.58
C PHE A 533 26.63 -9.09 -14.07
N VAL A 534 25.83 -10.04 -13.61
CA VAL A 534 25.68 -10.36 -12.20
C VAL A 534 27.00 -10.94 -11.68
N LYS A 535 27.62 -10.24 -10.73
CA LYS A 535 28.78 -10.74 -9.98
C LYS A 535 28.37 -11.89 -9.07
N MET A 536 28.56 -13.11 -9.56
CA MET A 536 28.11 -14.32 -8.92
C MET A 536 28.89 -14.59 -7.61
N PRO A 537 28.21 -15.02 -6.52
CA PRO A 537 28.86 -15.41 -5.26
C PRO A 537 29.99 -16.41 -5.43
N CYS A 538 29.86 -17.30 -6.43
CA CYS A 538 30.70 -18.45 -6.74
C CYS A 538 31.81 -18.20 -7.77
N SER A 539 32.07 -16.96 -8.20
CA SER A 539 33.24 -16.69 -9.05
C SER A 539 34.53 -16.54 -8.21
N PRO A 540 35.72 -16.86 -8.76
CA PRO A 540 37.00 -16.72 -8.03
C PRO A 540 37.31 -15.29 -7.57
N GLU A 541 36.81 -14.28 -8.29
CA GLU A 541 36.99 -12.85 -8.00
C GLU A 541 36.15 -12.36 -6.80
N SER A 542 35.22 -13.19 -6.33
CA SER A 542 34.48 -13.01 -5.07
C SER A 542 35.45 -13.18 -3.89
N LEU A 543 35.91 -12.08 -3.28
CA LEU A 543 36.92 -12.09 -2.19
C LEU A 543 36.40 -11.45 -0.89
N ILE A 544 36.91 -11.88 0.26
CA ILE A 544 36.63 -11.26 1.57
C ILE A 544 37.66 -10.17 1.85
N LYS A 545 37.19 -8.93 1.99
CA LYS A 545 38.02 -7.75 2.28
C LYS A 545 37.54 -7.02 3.53
N THR A 546 38.48 -6.56 4.35
CA THR A 546 38.23 -5.66 5.49
C THR A 546 39.23 -4.52 5.44
N GLY A 547 38.74 -3.29 5.27
CA GLY A 547 39.59 -2.17 4.84
C GLY A 547 40.26 -2.48 3.50
N SER A 548 41.57 -2.24 3.42
CA SER A 548 42.42 -2.58 2.27
C SER A 548 42.94 -4.03 2.28
N VAL A 549 42.74 -4.79 3.36
CA VAL A 549 43.31 -6.14 3.55
C VAL A 549 42.36 -7.23 3.06
N ILE A 550 42.90 -8.20 2.31
CA ILE A 550 42.23 -9.46 1.96
C ILE A 550 42.46 -10.44 3.11
N ILE A 551 41.40 -11.05 3.65
CA ILE A 551 41.48 -11.86 4.89
C ILE A 551 41.60 -13.37 4.60
N SER A 552 41.21 -13.84 3.42
CA SER A 552 41.23 -15.26 3.06
C SER A 552 42.30 -15.56 2.01
N GLU A 553 43.10 -16.60 2.25
CA GLU A 553 44.05 -17.15 1.27
C GLU A 553 43.34 -17.89 0.12
N GLY A 554 42.07 -18.25 0.31
CA GLY A 554 41.14 -18.76 -0.71
C GLY A 554 39.99 -17.80 -1.03
N GLY A 555 39.15 -18.17 -1.99
CA GLY A 555 38.01 -17.39 -2.45
C GLY A 555 36.87 -17.29 -1.44
N ARG A 556 36.08 -16.21 -1.49
CA ARG A 556 34.90 -16.03 -0.62
C ARG A 556 33.88 -17.15 -0.77
N TRP A 557 33.79 -17.76 -1.96
CA TRP A 557 32.89 -18.89 -2.19
C TRP A 557 33.24 -20.11 -1.35
N GLU A 558 34.53 -20.41 -1.09
CA GLU A 558 34.92 -21.54 -0.24
C GLU A 558 34.41 -21.38 1.20
N VAL A 559 34.42 -20.14 1.71
CA VAL A 559 33.86 -19.80 3.02
C VAL A 559 32.33 -19.87 2.99
N VAL A 560 31.69 -19.43 1.90
CA VAL A 560 30.23 -19.52 1.72
C VAL A 560 29.76 -20.98 1.64
N SER A 561 30.30 -21.77 0.71
CA SER A 561 29.89 -23.17 0.50
C SER A 561 30.13 -24.00 1.76
N LYS A 562 31.30 -23.89 2.41
CA LYS A 562 31.58 -24.60 3.66
C LYS A 562 30.61 -24.27 4.79
N GLN A 563 30.03 -23.07 4.84
CA GLN A 563 28.96 -22.75 5.78
C GLN A 563 27.60 -23.28 5.33
N LEU A 564 27.24 -23.13 4.05
CA LEU A 564 25.96 -23.62 3.51
C LEU A 564 25.86 -25.15 3.54
N GLU A 565 26.89 -25.87 3.10
CA GLU A 565 27.00 -27.33 3.20
C GLU A 565 26.93 -27.82 4.66
N SER A 566 27.45 -27.04 5.61
CA SER A 566 27.40 -27.36 7.05
C SER A 566 26.01 -27.08 7.67
N LEU A 567 25.16 -26.29 7.01
CA LEU A 567 23.75 -26.14 7.37
C LEU A 567 22.89 -27.21 6.67
N ALA A 568 23.13 -27.48 5.38
CA ALA A 568 22.44 -28.47 4.57
C ALA A 568 22.53 -29.90 5.16
N LYS A 569 23.65 -30.23 5.82
CA LYS A 569 23.85 -31.52 6.51
C LYS A 569 23.04 -31.66 7.81
N LYS A 570 22.29 -30.65 8.25
CA LYS A 570 21.40 -30.72 9.42
C LYS A 570 19.97 -31.09 9.01
N THR A 571 19.27 -31.85 9.86
CA THR A 571 17.81 -32.04 9.75
C THR A 571 17.02 -30.79 10.12
N THR A 572 17.53 -29.99 11.05
CA THR A 572 16.99 -28.69 11.46
C THR A 572 18.12 -27.71 11.80
N ALA A 573 17.91 -26.42 11.55
CA ALA A 573 18.80 -25.34 11.98
C ALA A 573 18.04 -24.27 12.77
N SER A 574 18.72 -23.64 13.72
CA SER A 574 18.20 -22.48 14.46
C SER A 574 18.42 -21.18 13.68
N VAL A 575 17.70 -20.11 14.03
CA VAL A 575 17.99 -18.77 13.48
C VAL A 575 19.42 -18.32 13.85
N GLY A 576 19.92 -18.71 15.03
CA GLY A 576 21.31 -18.47 15.43
C GLY A 576 22.34 -19.18 14.54
N ASP A 577 22.03 -20.36 13.99
CA ASP A 577 22.89 -21.03 12.99
C ASP A 577 22.92 -20.25 11.66
N VAL A 578 21.75 -19.78 11.20
CA VAL A 578 21.60 -18.97 9.99
C VAL A 578 22.37 -17.65 10.12
N GLU A 579 22.18 -16.95 11.23
CA GLU A 579 22.90 -15.72 11.58
C GLU A 579 24.43 -15.95 11.63
N LYS A 580 24.89 -17.00 12.32
CA LYS A 580 26.31 -17.35 12.46
C LYS A 580 26.96 -17.64 11.10
N ALA A 581 26.27 -18.36 10.21
CA ALA A 581 26.73 -18.61 8.85
C ALA A 581 26.83 -17.32 8.04
N ILE A 582 25.75 -16.51 8.01
CA ILE A 582 25.70 -15.27 7.21
C ILE A 582 26.78 -14.27 7.67
N LYS A 583 26.99 -14.13 8.98
CA LYS A 583 28.01 -13.22 9.54
C LYS A 583 29.44 -13.70 9.27
N LYS A 584 29.69 -15.00 9.05
CA LYS A 584 31.04 -15.55 8.79
C LYS A 584 31.65 -15.10 7.46
N TYR A 585 30.86 -14.96 6.40
CA TYR A 585 31.32 -14.48 5.07
C TYR A 585 30.86 -13.04 4.74
N ASN A 586 30.26 -12.35 5.71
CA ASN A 586 29.96 -10.92 5.67
C ASN A 586 30.53 -10.16 6.90
N PRO A 587 31.81 -10.34 7.28
CA PRO A 587 32.36 -9.87 8.56
C PRO A 587 32.22 -8.36 8.78
N LYS A 588 32.32 -7.55 7.71
CA LYS A 588 32.09 -6.08 7.74
C LYS A 588 30.74 -5.69 8.36
N TYR A 589 29.73 -6.54 8.25
CA TYR A 589 28.36 -6.26 8.69
C TYR A 589 27.96 -7.04 9.96
N LYS A 590 28.89 -7.79 10.56
CA LYS A 590 28.65 -8.65 11.75
C LYS A 590 27.90 -7.93 12.88
N ASP A 591 28.32 -6.70 13.16
CA ASP A 591 27.79 -5.88 14.26
C ASP A 591 26.82 -4.78 13.77
N GLN A 592 26.41 -4.85 12.49
CA GLN A 592 25.46 -3.92 11.85
C GLN A 592 24.14 -4.62 11.46
N TRP A 593 24.18 -5.91 11.13
CA TRP A 593 23.01 -6.69 10.77
C TRP A 593 22.42 -7.38 12.00
N SER A 594 21.20 -6.96 12.35
CA SER A 594 20.36 -7.66 13.31
C SER A 594 19.55 -8.78 12.64
N PHE A 595 19.13 -9.75 13.44
CA PHE A 595 18.29 -10.89 13.06
C PHE A 595 17.03 -10.99 13.93
N ASP A 596 16.73 -9.94 14.70
CA ASP A 596 15.63 -9.88 15.68
C ASP A 596 14.25 -10.15 15.08
N ALA A 597 13.98 -9.72 13.85
CA ALA A 597 12.70 -10.01 13.19
C ALA A 597 12.57 -11.51 12.87
N LEU A 598 13.64 -12.16 12.43
CA LEU A 598 13.65 -13.60 12.13
C LEU A 598 13.66 -14.46 13.41
N HIS A 599 14.39 -14.06 14.45
CA HIS A 599 14.34 -14.72 15.77
C HIS A 599 12.94 -14.63 16.37
N THR A 600 12.35 -13.43 16.42
CA THR A 600 11.01 -13.19 16.98
C THR A 600 9.94 -13.94 16.18
N PHE A 601 10.03 -13.94 14.85
CA PHE A 601 9.13 -14.72 13.98
C PHE A 601 9.13 -16.22 14.33
N VAL A 602 10.31 -16.84 14.40
CA VAL A 602 10.43 -18.29 14.71
C VAL A 602 10.06 -18.60 16.17
N GLN A 603 10.03 -17.60 17.08
CA GLN A 603 9.56 -17.76 18.46
C GLN A 603 8.04 -17.58 18.61
N GLN A 604 7.40 -16.74 17.80
CA GLN A 604 5.97 -16.39 17.90
C GLN A 604 5.04 -17.33 17.13
N VAL A 605 5.52 -18.02 16.09
CA VAL A 605 4.69 -18.96 15.32
C VAL A 605 4.43 -20.25 16.13
N PRO A 606 3.19 -20.76 16.19
CA PRO A 606 2.84 -22.02 16.86
C PRO A 606 3.78 -23.17 16.47
N LYS A 607 4.11 -24.07 17.40
CA LYS A 607 5.09 -25.15 17.16
C LYS A 607 4.64 -26.10 16.05
N GLU A 608 3.34 -26.21 15.88
CA GLU A 608 2.60 -27.00 14.90
C GLU A 608 2.75 -26.42 13.48
N GLU A 609 2.92 -25.09 13.36
CA GLU A 609 3.21 -24.37 12.12
C GLU A 609 4.73 -24.23 11.85
N ASN A 610 5.59 -24.45 12.86
CA ASN A 610 7.00 -24.04 12.85
C ASN A 610 7.94 -25.00 12.11
N TYR A 611 7.58 -25.40 10.89
CA TYR A 611 8.43 -26.19 10.00
C TYR A 611 9.67 -25.44 9.50
N TYR A 612 9.77 -24.12 9.73
CA TYR A 612 10.84 -23.28 9.17
C TYR A 612 12.25 -23.72 9.57
N THR A 613 12.39 -24.28 10.78
CA THR A 613 13.67 -24.83 11.26
C THR A 613 14.19 -25.99 10.41
N SER A 614 13.31 -26.78 9.77
CA SER A 614 13.69 -27.83 8.81
C SER A 614 13.83 -27.31 7.36
N VAL A 615 13.31 -26.12 7.06
CA VAL A 615 13.45 -25.47 5.75
C VAL A 615 14.79 -24.75 5.61
N PHE A 616 15.35 -24.14 6.66
CA PHE A 616 16.66 -23.47 6.56
C PHE A 616 17.78 -24.37 5.99
N PRO A 617 17.96 -25.64 6.43
CA PRO A 617 18.89 -26.59 5.79
C PRO A 617 18.64 -26.78 4.29
N LYS A 618 17.37 -26.95 3.88
CA LYS A 618 16.99 -27.11 2.47
C LYS A 618 17.31 -25.87 1.62
N ILE A 619 17.09 -24.66 2.16
CA ILE A 619 17.52 -23.41 1.51
C ILE A 619 19.05 -23.40 1.37
N ALA A 620 19.80 -23.87 2.38
CA ALA A 620 21.26 -23.90 2.33
C ALA A 620 21.80 -24.91 1.30
N GLU A 621 21.16 -26.07 1.16
CA GLU A 621 21.46 -27.08 0.13
C GLU A 621 21.26 -26.47 -1.27
N LEU A 622 20.08 -25.90 -1.51
CA LEU A 622 19.73 -25.23 -2.77
C LEU A 622 20.66 -24.04 -3.07
N ALA A 623 21.06 -23.27 -2.05
CA ALA A 623 22.00 -22.16 -2.19
C ALA A 623 23.44 -22.64 -2.50
N SER A 624 23.90 -23.72 -1.87
CA SER A 624 25.23 -24.30 -2.12
C SER A 624 25.36 -24.87 -3.54
N SER A 625 24.24 -25.31 -4.12
CA SER A 625 24.14 -25.86 -5.48
C SER A 625 24.25 -24.82 -6.60
N LEU A 626 24.55 -23.54 -6.28
CA LEU A 626 24.60 -22.43 -7.25
C LEU A 626 25.44 -22.69 -8.52
N PRO A 627 26.66 -23.26 -8.45
CA PRO A 627 27.46 -23.55 -9.64
C PRO A 627 26.86 -24.66 -10.53
N HIS A 628 25.94 -25.47 -9.98
CA HIS A 628 25.20 -26.47 -10.75
C HIS A 628 24.01 -25.84 -11.49
N TYR A 629 23.22 -25.00 -10.82
CA TYR A 629 22.03 -24.38 -11.43
C TYR A 629 22.35 -23.22 -12.38
N ILE A 630 23.38 -22.42 -12.09
CA ILE A 630 23.76 -21.25 -12.88
C ILE A 630 25.17 -21.47 -13.44
N LYS A 631 25.28 -21.88 -14.71
CA LYS A 631 26.57 -22.13 -15.39
C LYS A 631 26.97 -21.04 -16.39
N LYS A 632 25.99 -20.29 -16.90
CA LYS A 632 26.16 -19.16 -17.82
C LYS A 632 25.98 -17.85 -17.06
N ALA A 633 26.79 -16.84 -17.37
CA ALA A 633 26.65 -15.50 -16.78
C ALA A 633 25.26 -14.89 -17.08
N ILE A 634 24.68 -14.26 -16.06
CA ILE A 634 23.41 -13.52 -16.16
C ILE A 634 23.78 -12.06 -16.48
N PRO A 635 23.36 -11.49 -17.62
CA PRO A 635 23.60 -10.08 -17.92
C PRO A 635 22.72 -9.18 -17.03
N LEU A 636 23.12 -7.92 -16.88
CA LEU A 636 22.28 -6.90 -16.26
C LEU A 636 21.37 -6.26 -17.30
N LEU A 637 20.09 -6.12 -16.97
CA LEU A 637 19.12 -5.36 -17.74
C LEU A 637 19.34 -3.86 -17.47
N GLN A 638 20.36 -3.30 -18.13
CA GLN A 638 20.79 -1.90 -18.07
C GLN A 638 19.80 -0.94 -18.78
N LYS A 639 19.82 0.34 -18.40
CA LYS A 639 19.02 1.40 -19.03
C LYS A 639 19.26 1.56 -20.54
N GLY A 640 18.21 1.98 -21.24
CA GLY A 640 18.23 2.37 -22.66
C GLY A 640 18.35 1.19 -23.62
N GLN A 641 18.13 -0.04 -23.15
CA GLN A 641 18.27 -1.26 -23.93
C GLN A 641 17.07 -2.18 -23.71
N THR A 642 16.48 -2.67 -24.81
CA THR A 642 15.50 -3.75 -24.74
C THR A 642 16.22 -5.09 -24.70
N GLN A 643 16.13 -5.78 -23.56
CA GLN A 643 16.77 -7.07 -23.32
C GLN A 643 15.88 -7.99 -22.46
N SER A 644 15.97 -9.28 -22.72
CA SER A 644 15.20 -10.33 -22.05
C SER A 644 16.10 -11.42 -21.48
N ILE A 645 15.71 -11.99 -20.34
CA ILE A 645 16.37 -13.16 -19.71
C ILE A 645 15.29 -14.20 -19.41
N THR A 646 15.49 -15.45 -19.85
CA THR A 646 14.62 -16.58 -19.48
C THR A 646 15.40 -17.57 -18.61
N LEU A 647 14.90 -17.82 -17.40
CA LEU A 647 15.44 -18.78 -16.42
C LEU A 647 14.37 -19.84 -16.09
N SER A 648 14.77 -20.99 -15.54
CA SER A 648 13.81 -21.92 -14.92
C SER A 648 13.41 -21.50 -13.51
N GLN A 649 12.23 -21.91 -13.06
CA GLN A 649 11.75 -21.64 -11.69
C GLN A 649 12.75 -22.18 -10.62
N SER A 650 13.41 -23.31 -10.89
CA SER A 650 14.46 -23.86 -10.02
C SER A 650 15.76 -23.02 -10.01
N GLN A 651 16.15 -22.43 -11.15
CA GLN A 651 17.27 -21.47 -11.21
C GLN A 651 16.96 -20.21 -10.39
N ILE A 652 15.72 -19.72 -10.46
CA ILE A 652 15.24 -18.58 -9.68
C ILE A 652 15.25 -18.90 -8.18
N ALA A 653 14.75 -20.06 -7.79
CA ALA A 653 14.79 -20.54 -6.40
C ALA A 653 16.23 -20.64 -5.86
N CYS A 654 17.19 -21.10 -6.67
CA CYS A 654 18.61 -21.15 -6.30
C CYS A 654 19.26 -19.76 -6.12
N LEU A 655 18.91 -18.80 -6.98
CA LEU A 655 19.33 -17.41 -6.85
C LEU A 655 18.70 -16.75 -5.60
N LEU A 656 17.43 -17.01 -5.32
CA LEU A 656 16.73 -16.49 -4.14
C LEU A 656 17.23 -17.15 -2.84
N ALA A 657 17.61 -18.43 -2.86
CA ALA A 657 18.25 -19.08 -1.71
C ALA A 657 19.60 -18.42 -1.37
N ASN A 658 20.35 -17.98 -2.38
CA ASN A 658 21.56 -17.18 -2.22
C ASN A 658 21.27 -15.74 -1.73
N ALA A 659 20.15 -15.15 -2.15
CA ALA A 659 19.67 -13.85 -1.65
C ALA A 659 19.26 -13.92 -0.16
N PHE A 660 18.58 -15.00 0.24
CA PHE A 660 18.23 -15.32 1.62
C PHE A 660 19.51 -15.42 2.48
N TYR A 661 20.48 -16.23 2.07
CA TYR A 661 21.78 -16.33 2.73
C TYR A 661 22.72 -15.13 2.50
N CYS A 662 22.23 -14.04 1.91
CA CYS A 662 22.95 -12.78 1.74
C CYS A 662 24.34 -12.94 1.08
N THR A 663 24.45 -13.86 0.11
CA THR A 663 25.73 -14.26 -0.47
C THR A 663 26.20 -13.32 -1.58
N PHE A 664 25.31 -12.54 -2.23
CA PHE A 664 25.68 -11.70 -3.37
C PHE A 664 26.70 -10.60 -2.97
N PRO A 665 27.91 -10.60 -3.57
CA PRO A 665 28.95 -9.62 -3.26
C PRO A 665 28.58 -8.25 -3.83
N HIS A 666 29.19 -7.16 -3.33
CA HIS A 666 28.95 -5.76 -3.73
C HIS A 666 27.51 -5.19 -3.49
N ARG A 667 26.48 -6.02 -3.22
CA ARG A 667 25.06 -5.60 -3.09
C ARG A 667 24.62 -5.07 -1.72
N ASN A 668 25.56 -4.81 -0.81
CA ASN A 668 25.29 -4.51 0.62
C ASN A 668 25.66 -3.08 1.05
N SER A 669 26.04 -2.21 0.11
CA SER A 669 26.56 -0.87 0.41
C SER A 669 25.53 0.22 0.09
N PRO A 670 25.08 1.03 1.06
CA PRO A 670 24.18 2.16 0.81
C PRO A 670 24.89 3.40 0.22
N ASN A 671 26.21 3.37 0.06
CA ASN A 671 26.99 4.48 -0.50
C ASN A 671 26.56 4.76 -1.97
N PRO A 672 26.16 5.98 -2.34
CA PRO A 672 25.80 6.35 -3.73
C PRO A 672 26.93 6.18 -4.77
N ARG A 673 28.19 6.01 -4.33
CA ARG A 673 29.34 5.67 -5.21
C ARG A 673 29.59 4.16 -5.33
N ALA A 674 28.72 3.32 -4.79
CA ALA A 674 28.83 1.87 -4.95
C ALA A 674 28.47 1.43 -6.38
N GLU A 675 29.10 0.36 -6.85
CA GLU A 675 28.92 -0.19 -8.20
C GLU A 675 27.45 -0.47 -8.56
N TYR A 676 26.66 -0.97 -7.60
CA TYR A 676 25.24 -1.31 -7.79
C TYR A 676 24.27 -0.31 -7.12
N HIS A 677 24.67 0.96 -6.93
CA HIS A 677 23.81 1.98 -6.29
C HIS A 677 22.50 2.24 -7.05
N ASN A 678 22.49 1.98 -8.35
CA ASN A 678 21.38 2.09 -9.29
C ASN A 678 20.57 0.79 -9.47
N TYR A 679 20.85 -0.25 -8.67
CA TYR A 679 20.10 -1.52 -8.66
C TYR A 679 19.42 -1.72 -7.29
N PRO A 680 18.24 -2.36 -7.22
CA PRO A 680 17.59 -2.62 -5.95
C PRO A 680 18.43 -3.56 -5.04
N THR A 681 18.15 -3.56 -3.74
CA THR A 681 18.76 -4.53 -2.81
C THR A 681 18.25 -5.93 -3.09
N ILE A 682 19.15 -6.91 -3.18
CA ILE A 682 18.79 -8.33 -3.39
C ILE A 682 18.97 -9.19 -2.14
N ASN A 683 19.97 -8.91 -1.29
CA ASN A 683 20.22 -9.71 -0.08
C ASN A 683 19.18 -9.41 1.02
N PHE A 684 18.75 -10.45 1.76
CA PHE A 684 17.59 -10.40 2.65
C PHE A 684 17.89 -9.84 4.05
N ASN A 685 19.10 -9.34 4.33
CA ASN A 685 19.50 -8.85 5.65
C ASN A 685 18.56 -7.79 6.26
N SER A 686 17.93 -6.95 5.43
CA SER A 686 16.96 -5.92 5.88
C SER A 686 15.58 -6.48 6.27
N LEU A 687 15.27 -7.72 5.87
CA LEU A 687 14.06 -8.46 6.24
C LEU A 687 14.24 -9.19 7.59
N PHE A 688 15.48 -9.58 7.93
CA PHE A 688 15.78 -10.32 9.16
C PHE A 688 15.92 -9.44 10.41
N GLY A 689 16.38 -8.20 10.26
CA GLY A 689 16.51 -7.24 11.36
C GLY A 689 15.35 -6.25 11.46
N ASN A 690 15.25 -5.53 12.58
CA ASN A 690 14.23 -4.51 12.90
C ASN A 690 12.80 -5.06 12.76
N TRP A 691 12.35 -5.78 13.79
CA TRP A 691 11.05 -6.44 13.88
C TRP A 691 9.86 -5.47 13.68
N SER A 692 8.80 -6.00 13.10
CA SER A 692 7.46 -5.40 12.97
C SER A 692 6.51 -6.48 12.45
N ASP A 693 5.20 -6.36 12.71
CA ASP A 693 4.19 -7.32 12.24
C ASP A 693 4.22 -7.48 10.71
N ARG A 694 4.47 -6.37 10.00
CA ARG A 694 4.72 -6.36 8.54
C ARG A 694 5.81 -7.36 8.12
N LYS A 695 6.85 -7.59 8.93
CA LYS A 695 7.93 -8.54 8.63
C LYS A 695 7.60 -9.96 9.06
N THR A 696 6.85 -10.16 10.15
CA THR A 696 6.28 -11.46 10.54
C THR A 696 5.53 -12.07 9.34
N GLU A 697 4.63 -11.31 8.74
CA GLU A 697 3.78 -11.80 7.64
C GLU A 697 4.53 -11.94 6.30
N LYS A 698 5.55 -11.10 6.06
CA LYS A 698 6.51 -11.31 4.95
C LYS A 698 7.29 -12.61 5.10
N LEU A 699 7.76 -12.91 6.31
CA LEU A 699 8.53 -14.13 6.58
C LEU A 699 7.68 -15.38 6.40
N ARG A 700 6.38 -15.37 6.76
CA ARG A 700 5.43 -16.45 6.40
C ARG A 700 5.43 -16.73 4.90
N ALA A 701 5.19 -15.71 4.07
CA ALA A 701 5.10 -15.86 2.62
C ALA A 701 6.42 -16.34 1.98
N ILE A 702 7.55 -15.74 2.37
CA ILE A 702 8.88 -16.08 1.85
C ILE A 702 9.31 -17.50 2.25
N LEU A 703 9.09 -17.91 3.51
CA LEU A 703 9.48 -19.24 3.97
C LEU A 703 8.51 -20.32 3.49
N HIS A 704 7.24 -19.99 3.24
CA HIS A 704 6.33 -20.89 2.53
C HIS A 704 6.78 -21.14 1.08
N TYR A 705 7.17 -20.10 0.33
CA TYR A 705 7.79 -20.27 -1.00
C TYR A 705 9.01 -21.21 -0.94
N PHE A 706 9.94 -20.96 0.00
CA PHE A 706 11.12 -21.83 0.13
C PHE A 706 10.78 -23.27 0.53
N HIS A 707 9.75 -23.49 1.34
CA HIS A 707 9.23 -24.84 1.62
C HIS A 707 8.73 -25.51 0.32
N THR A 708 7.87 -24.84 -0.45
CA THR A 708 7.29 -25.38 -1.69
C THR A 708 8.34 -25.68 -2.78
N VAL A 709 9.35 -24.82 -2.96
CA VAL A 709 10.41 -25.02 -3.98
C VAL A 709 11.58 -25.90 -3.54
N THR A 710 11.58 -26.38 -2.30
CA THR A 710 12.58 -27.35 -1.78
C THR A 710 11.96 -28.69 -1.34
N ASP A 711 10.67 -28.89 -1.58
CA ASP A 711 10.04 -30.20 -1.46
C ASP A 711 9.90 -30.87 -2.84
N PRO A 712 10.50 -32.06 -3.07
CA PRO A 712 10.39 -32.76 -4.35
C PRO A 712 8.96 -33.05 -4.81
N ALA A 713 7.97 -33.09 -3.90
CA ALA A 713 6.57 -33.29 -4.26
C ALA A 713 5.87 -32.01 -4.78
N THR A 714 6.42 -30.82 -4.52
CA THR A 714 5.81 -29.52 -4.91
C THR A 714 6.73 -28.58 -5.66
N THR A 715 8.00 -28.94 -5.87
CA THR A 715 8.97 -28.13 -6.62
C THR A 715 8.43 -27.77 -8.01
N PRO A 716 8.28 -26.47 -8.33
CA PRO A 716 7.66 -26.06 -9.58
C PRO A 716 8.60 -26.26 -10.77
N SER A 717 8.04 -26.71 -11.89
CA SER A 717 8.75 -26.99 -13.13
C SER A 717 8.21 -26.12 -14.27
N GLY A 718 9.11 -25.33 -14.88
CA GLY A 718 8.77 -24.35 -15.90
C GLY A 718 9.76 -23.20 -15.98
N LEU A 719 9.44 -22.21 -16.81
CA LEU A 719 10.28 -21.04 -17.07
C LEU A 719 9.61 -19.73 -16.63
N VAL A 720 10.43 -18.70 -16.43
CA VAL A 720 10.00 -17.29 -16.28
C VAL A 720 10.88 -16.43 -17.18
N THR A 721 10.27 -15.50 -17.93
CA THR A 721 10.96 -14.48 -18.73
C THR A 721 10.85 -13.12 -18.07
N PHE A 722 11.97 -12.43 -17.93
CA PHE A 722 12.06 -11.03 -17.52
C PHE A 722 12.52 -10.22 -18.74
N GLU A 723 11.74 -9.26 -19.20
CA GLU A 723 12.06 -8.37 -20.33
C GLU A 723 12.08 -6.92 -19.84
N ARG A 724 13.24 -6.25 -19.90
CA ARG A 724 13.29 -4.79 -19.86
C ARG A 724 12.93 -4.30 -21.25
N ARG A 725 11.86 -3.51 -21.37
CA ARG A 725 11.45 -2.88 -22.63
C ARG A 725 11.75 -1.39 -22.57
N TYR A 726 12.44 -0.89 -23.59
CA TYR A 726 12.74 0.52 -23.82
C TYR A 726 12.12 0.98 -25.14
N ILE A 727 11.58 2.19 -25.17
CA ILE A 727 11.07 2.86 -26.37
C ILE A 727 11.81 4.19 -26.51
N SER A 728 12.35 4.51 -27.70
CA SER A 728 13.06 5.79 -27.87
C SER A 728 12.10 6.97 -27.94
N ASP A 729 12.57 8.18 -27.64
CA ASP A 729 11.78 9.42 -27.77
C ASP A 729 11.26 9.67 -29.20
N ARG A 730 11.84 9.01 -30.22
CA ARG A 730 11.40 9.08 -31.62
C ARG A 730 10.22 8.14 -31.92
N ASP A 731 10.11 7.05 -31.16
CA ASP A 731 9.08 6.01 -31.31
C ASP A 731 7.91 6.23 -30.35
N MET A 732 8.05 7.16 -29.39
CA MET A 732 6.97 7.62 -28.53
C MET A 732 5.88 8.36 -29.32
N PRO A 733 4.59 8.17 -28.98
CA PRO A 733 3.49 8.74 -29.74
C PRO A 733 3.36 10.25 -29.51
N ASN A 734 3.16 11.01 -30.59
CA ASN A 734 2.74 12.41 -30.48
C ASN A 734 1.26 12.46 -30.06
N TRP A 735 1.02 12.53 -28.75
CA TRP A 735 -0.29 12.55 -28.10
C TRP A 735 -1.28 13.59 -28.65
N ARG A 736 -0.79 14.71 -29.21
CA ARG A 736 -1.65 15.73 -29.84
C ARG A 736 -2.30 15.25 -31.14
N SER A 737 -1.68 14.30 -31.83
CA SER A 737 -2.10 13.76 -33.14
C SER A 737 -2.77 12.39 -33.07
N CYS A 738 -2.94 11.83 -31.87
CA CYS A 738 -3.62 10.56 -31.66
C CYS A 738 -5.12 10.70 -31.98
N LYS A 739 -5.65 9.87 -32.89
CA LYS A 739 -7.06 9.90 -33.33
C LYS A 739 -7.89 8.75 -32.75
N GLU A 740 -7.25 7.90 -31.93
CA GLU A 740 -7.86 6.75 -31.29
C GLU A 740 -9.05 7.14 -30.39
N THR A 741 -10.09 6.31 -30.41
CA THR A 741 -11.26 6.39 -29.54
C THR A 741 -11.00 5.74 -28.18
N VAL A 742 -11.76 6.13 -27.16
CA VAL A 742 -11.74 5.49 -25.84
C VAL A 742 -11.98 3.97 -25.97
N PRO A 743 -11.19 3.11 -25.28
CA PRO A 743 -11.32 1.66 -25.38
C PRO A 743 -12.50 1.13 -24.53
N LYS A 744 -12.75 -0.19 -24.62
CA LYS A 744 -13.57 -0.89 -23.64
C LYS A 744 -13.02 -0.66 -22.23
N LEU A 745 -13.90 -0.33 -21.30
CA LEU A 745 -13.58 -0.18 -19.87
C LEU A 745 -14.53 -1.03 -19.05
N HIS A 746 -13.97 -1.84 -18.16
CA HIS A 746 -14.65 -2.41 -17.00
C HIS A 746 -14.15 -1.68 -15.75
N VAL A 747 -15.06 -1.29 -14.84
CA VAL A 747 -14.70 -0.67 -13.54
C VAL A 747 -15.41 -1.42 -12.43
N THR A 748 -14.66 -1.78 -11.38
CA THR A 748 -15.20 -2.44 -10.18
C THR A 748 -14.53 -1.93 -8.91
N SER A 749 -15.26 -1.90 -7.81
CA SER A 749 -14.76 -1.73 -6.44
C SER A 749 -14.62 -3.05 -5.69
N ALA A 750 -15.23 -4.13 -6.16
CA ALA A 750 -15.11 -5.48 -5.63
C ALA A 750 -13.96 -6.26 -6.31
N GLY A 751 -13.41 -7.25 -5.58
CA GLY A 751 -12.33 -8.12 -6.07
C GLY A 751 -10.93 -7.47 -6.03
N CYS A 752 -9.96 -8.19 -6.58
CA CYS A 752 -8.57 -7.76 -6.72
C CYS A 752 -8.04 -8.08 -8.13
N MET A 753 -6.99 -7.34 -8.54
CA MET A 753 -6.38 -7.44 -9.86
C MET A 753 -5.62 -8.77 -10.03
N GLU A 754 -5.04 -9.28 -8.95
CA GLU A 754 -4.22 -10.48 -8.91
C GLU A 754 -5.03 -11.75 -9.27
N GLU A 755 -6.26 -11.85 -8.78
CA GLU A 755 -7.19 -12.95 -9.07
C GLU A 755 -8.03 -12.68 -10.32
N GLN A 756 -8.79 -11.58 -10.33
CA GLN A 756 -9.78 -11.32 -11.38
C GLN A 756 -9.13 -10.84 -12.69
N GLY A 757 -7.89 -10.34 -12.63
CA GLY A 757 -7.03 -10.06 -13.78
C GLY A 757 -6.25 -11.28 -14.29
N THR A 758 -6.51 -12.50 -13.81
CA THR A 758 -5.92 -13.72 -14.41
C THR A 758 -6.21 -13.77 -15.91
N GLY A 759 -5.18 -14.11 -16.69
CA GLY A 759 -5.19 -14.10 -18.16
C GLY A 759 -5.08 -12.70 -18.80
N MET A 760 -5.02 -11.62 -18.02
CA MET A 760 -4.82 -10.25 -18.50
C MET A 760 -3.36 -9.82 -18.33
N LEU A 761 -2.98 -8.68 -18.91
CA LEU A 761 -1.74 -7.99 -18.51
C LEU A 761 -1.97 -7.28 -17.18
N GLN A 762 -1.39 -7.80 -16.10
CA GLN A 762 -1.49 -7.23 -14.75
C GLN A 762 -0.46 -6.11 -14.57
N VAL A 763 -0.88 -4.96 -14.04
CA VAL A 763 0.00 -3.80 -13.79
C VAL A 763 0.51 -3.82 -12.36
N ASP A 764 1.82 -3.97 -12.20
CA ASP A 764 2.53 -3.71 -10.96
C ASP A 764 2.75 -2.19 -10.80
N PHE A 765 2.26 -1.62 -9.69
CA PHE A 765 2.35 -0.19 -9.38
C PHE A 765 3.74 0.19 -8.83
N ALA A 766 4.75 -0.12 -9.64
CA ALA A 766 6.13 -0.29 -9.21
C ALA A 766 6.80 0.99 -8.67
N CYS A 767 7.84 0.79 -7.87
CA CYS A 767 8.90 1.74 -7.69
C CYS A 767 9.84 1.68 -8.90
N ASN A 768 10.51 2.80 -9.25
CA ASN A 768 11.56 2.75 -10.28
C ASN A 768 12.73 1.84 -9.85
N MET A 769 12.85 1.52 -8.56
CA MET A 769 13.67 0.43 -8.00
C MET A 769 12.79 -0.80 -7.73
N ILE A 770 12.50 -1.56 -8.80
CA ILE A 770 11.63 -2.75 -8.88
C ILE A 770 11.52 -3.58 -7.59
N GLY A 771 10.29 -3.90 -7.19
CA GLY A 771 9.95 -4.60 -5.95
C GLY A 771 10.08 -3.71 -4.69
N GLY A 772 10.22 -2.39 -4.88
CA GLY A 772 10.22 -1.36 -3.84
C GLY A 772 10.92 -1.74 -2.54
N GLY A 773 10.15 -1.69 -1.46
CA GLY A 773 10.54 -2.05 -0.10
C GLY A 773 10.26 -3.50 0.30
N VAL A 774 10.18 -4.46 -0.64
CA VAL A 774 9.77 -5.85 -0.33
C VAL A 774 10.68 -6.51 0.71
N LEU A 775 12.00 -6.30 0.62
CA LEU A 775 12.98 -6.77 1.61
C LEU A 775 13.17 -5.81 2.81
N GLY A 776 12.28 -4.82 2.96
CA GLY A 776 12.31 -3.79 4.01
C GLY A 776 10.93 -3.59 4.66
N SER A 777 10.49 -2.33 4.81
CA SER A 777 9.23 -1.95 5.48
C SER A 777 8.02 -1.75 4.55
N GLY A 778 8.23 -1.64 3.23
CA GLY A 778 7.14 -1.45 2.26
C GLY A 778 6.21 -2.65 2.19
N LEU A 779 4.90 -2.41 2.14
CA LEU A 779 3.86 -3.46 2.11
C LEU A 779 2.58 -2.95 1.41
N VAL A 780 2.77 -2.25 0.28
CA VAL A 780 1.71 -1.81 -0.64
C VAL A 780 1.65 -2.76 -1.84
N GLN A 781 0.91 -2.41 -2.90
CA GLN A 781 0.57 -3.32 -4.00
C GLN A 781 1.80 -4.02 -4.63
N GLU A 782 2.88 -3.30 -4.95
CA GLU A 782 4.13 -3.86 -5.48
C GLU A 782 4.73 -4.92 -4.55
N GLU A 783 4.93 -4.61 -3.26
CA GLU A 783 5.52 -5.57 -2.34
C GLU A 783 4.60 -6.77 -2.07
N ILE A 784 3.28 -6.56 -2.01
CA ILE A 784 2.30 -7.63 -1.85
C ILE A 784 2.36 -8.59 -3.05
N LEU A 785 2.39 -8.07 -4.27
CA LEU A 785 2.51 -8.87 -5.49
C LEU A 785 3.81 -9.70 -5.49
N PHE A 786 4.93 -9.09 -5.09
CA PHE A 786 6.23 -9.76 -4.96
C PHE A 786 6.29 -10.78 -3.79
N LEU A 787 5.46 -10.67 -2.76
CA LEU A 787 5.37 -11.66 -1.68
C LEU A 787 4.48 -12.85 -2.06
N MET A 788 3.42 -12.60 -2.83
CA MET A 788 2.55 -13.66 -3.35
C MET A 788 3.22 -14.42 -4.50
N ASN A 789 4.10 -13.75 -5.26
CA ASN A 789 4.90 -14.32 -6.36
C ASN A 789 6.42 -14.10 -6.11
N PRO A 790 7.08 -14.77 -5.14
CA PRO A 790 8.49 -14.47 -4.78
C PRO A 790 9.52 -14.60 -5.89
N GLU A 791 9.19 -15.31 -6.97
CA GLU A 791 10.01 -15.36 -8.19
C GLU A 791 10.26 -13.97 -8.80
N LEU A 792 9.35 -13.01 -8.59
CA LEU A 792 9.53 -11.61 -9.02
C LEU A 792 10.74 -10.95 -8.33
N ILE A 793 11.06 -11.33 -7.09
CA ILE A 793 12.15 -10.74 -6.29
C ILE A 793 13.51 -10.91 -6.99
N VAL A 794 13.69 -11.94 -7.81
CA VAL A 794 14.96 -12.19 -8.52
C VAL A 794 15.28 -11.10 -9.55
N SER A 795 14.27 -10.38 -10.06
CA SER A 795 14.49 -9.23 -10.95
C SER A 795 15.41 -8.17 -10.34
N ARG A 796 15.36 -7.99 -9.02
CA ARG A 796 16.22 -7.09 -8.24
C ARG A 796 17.70 -7.44 -8.36
N LEU A 797 18.04 -8.68 -8.72
CA LEU A 797 19.42 -9.11 -8.94
C LEU A 797 20.03 -8.47 -10.21
N PHE A 798 19.26 -8.30 -11.27
CA PHE A 798 19.78 -7.92 -12.59
C PHE A 798 19.13 -6.69 -13.25
N THR A 799 18.01 -6.18 -12.75
CA THR A 799 17.33 -5.01 -13.33
C THR A 799 17.84 -3.71 -12.72
N GLU A 800 18.43 -2.83 -13.55
CA GLU A 800 18.76 -1.46 -13.17
C GLU A 800 17.47 -0.66 -12.93
N THR A 801 17.50 0.40 -12.12
CA THR A 801 16.36 1.31 -11.95
C THR A 801 15.76 1.77 -13.29
N LEU A 802 14.44 1.90 -13.39
CA LEU A 802 13.75 2.29 -14.62
C LEU A 802 13.93 3.79 -14.93
N GLY A 803 14.14 4.10 -16.21
CA GLY A 803 13.98 5.44 -16.78
C GLY A 803 12.55 5.70 -17.25
N ASP A 804 12.23 6.95 -17.63
CA ASP A 804 10.86 7.39 -17.96
C ASP A 804 10.22 6.64 -19.14
N ASN A 805 11.02 6.21 -20.12
CA ASN A 805 10.56 5.48 -21.32
C ASN A 805 10.77 3.96 -21.23
N GLU A 806 10.81 3.40 -20.01
CA GLU A 806 11.11 1.98 -19.76
C GLU A 806 10.10 1.30 -18.84
N CYS A 807 9.98 -0.02 -18.97
CA CYS A 807 9.26 -0.88 -18.03
C CYS A 807 9.90 -2.29 -17.97
N LEU A 808 9.52 -3.08 -16.97
CA LEU A 808 9.93 -4.49 -16.86
C LEU A 808 8.69 -5.39 -16.97
N PHE A 809 8.64 -6.22 -18.01
CA PHE A 809 7.67 -7.31 -18.10
C PHE A 809 8.23 -8.56 -17.41
N ILE A 810 7.37 -9.26 -16.66
CA ILE A 810 7.64 -10.62 -16.18
C ILE A 810 6.51 -11.53 -16.68
N THR A 811 6.88 -12.61 -17.36
CA THR A 811 5.92 -13.62 -17.86
C THR A 811 6.29 -14.99 -17.30
N GLY A 812 5.35 -15.66 -16.65
CA GLY A 812 5.50 -17.04 -16.15
C GLY A 812 5.65 -17.22 -14.64
N SER A 813 5.74 -16.13 -13.86
CA SER A 813 5.89 -16.21 -12.41
C SER A 813 4.67 -16.85 -11.74
N GLN A 814 4.91 -17.76 -10.79
CA GLN A 814 3.89 -18.50 -10.06
C GLN A 814 3.46 -17.79 -8.77
N GLN A 815 2.17 -17.92 -8.41
CA GLN A 815 1.66 -17.50 -7.11
C GLN A 815 1.76 -18.65 -6.11
N PHE A 816 2.32 -18.39 -4.93
CA PHE A 816 2.58 -19.39 -3.89
C PHE A 816 1.75 -19.17 -2.62
N SER A 817 1.21 -17.96 -2.40
CA SER A 817 0.51 -17.58 -1.18
C SER A 817 -0.81 -16.88 -1.45
N GLN A 818 -1.72 -16.97 -0.49
CA GLN A 818 -2.92 -16.14 -0.38
C GLN A 818 -2.70 -15.08 0.71
N TYR A 819 -3.36 -13.93 0.58
CA TYR A 819 -3.30 -12.85 1.58
C TYR A 819 -4.67 -12.22 1.83
N SER A 820 -4.75 -11.42 2.89
CA SER A 820 -5.84 -10.49 3.15
C SER A 820 -5.29 -9.15 3.65
N GLY A 821 -6.10 -8.10 3.61
CA GLY A 821 -5.71 -6.76 4.06
C GLY A 821 -4.66 -6.07 3.17
N TYR A 822 -4.09 -4.97 3.66
CA TYR A 822 -3.18 -4.08 2.93
C TYR A 822 -2.37 -3.20 3.91
N SER A 823 -1.12 -2.87 3.58
CA SER A 823 -0.20 -2.15 4.49
C SER A 823 -0.18 -2.81 5.89
N ASP A 824 -0.54 -2.09 6.94
CA ASP A 824 -0.51 -2.53 8.34
C ASP A 824 -1.62 -3.53 8.69
N THR A 825 -2.58 -3.73 7.79
CA THR A 825 -3.62 -4.77 7.90
C THR A 825 -3.31 -6.03 7.11
N PHE A 826 -2.19 -6.06 6.36
CA PHE A 826 -1.79 -7.23 5.57
C PHE A 826 -1.57 -8.46 6.46
N LYS A 827 -2.12 -9.60 6.05
CA LYS A 827 -1.85 -10.92 6.63
C LYS A 827 -1.70 -11.96 5.54
N TRP A 828 -0.73 -12.86 5.71
CA TRP A 828 -0.66 -14.12 4.98
C TRP A 828 -1.74 -15.05 5.53
N ILE A 829 -2.60 -15.61 4.66
CA ILE A 829 -3.74 -16.44 5.09
C ILE A 829 -3.59 -17.92 4.75
N GLY A 830 -2.65 -18.28 3.87
CA GLY A 830 -2.44 -19.68 3.51
C GLY A 830 -1.62 -19.89 2.24
N PRO A 831 -1.36 -21.16 1.90
CA PRO A 831 -0.78 -21.56 0.61
C PRO A 831 -1.72 -21.23 -0.55
N HIS A 832 -1.16 -20.97 -1.74
CA HIS A 832 -1.92 -20.90 -2.99
C HIS A 832 -1.50 -22.03 -3.93
N ARG A 833 -2.47 -22.71 -4.53
CA ARG A 833 -2.23 -23.70 -5.60
C ARG A 833 -2.55 -23.06 -6.94
N ASP A 834 -1.51 -22.59 -7.62
CA ASP A 834 -1.63 -22.01 -8.95
C ASP A 834 -1.99 -23.10 -9.97
N ASN A 835 -3.12 -22.95 -10.66
CA ASN A 835 -3.59 -23.88 -11.70
C ASN A 835 -3.67 -23.20 -13.08
N ILE A 836 -2.96 -22.08 -13.29
CA ILE A 836 -2.91 -21.40 -14.59
C ILE A 836 -2.18 -22.29 -15.62
N GLU A 837 -2.69 -22.31 -16.85
CA GLU A 837 -2.09 -23.04 -17.97
C GLU A 837 -0.71 -22.48 -18.38
N ARG A 838 0.09 -23.30 -19.08
CA ARG A 838 1.46 -22.94 -19.49
C ARG A 838 1.61 -22.85 -21.00
N ASP A 839 2.37 -21.86 -21.44
CA ASP A 839 2.70 -21.61 -22.84
C ASP A 839 3.71 -22.62 -23.42
N GLU A 840 4.04 -22.47 -24.70
CA GLU A 840 4.96 -23.31 -25.46
C GLU A 840 6.39 -23.29 -24.90
N TRP A 841 6.74 -22.25 -24.13
CA TRP A 841 8.00 -22.10 -23.40
C TRP A 841 7.89 -22.59 -21.94
N GLN A 842 6.75 -23.15 -21.55
CA GLN A 842 6.43 -23.65 -20.20
C GLN A 842 6.42 -22.58 -19.10
N ARG A 843 6.08 -21.34 -19.49
CA ARG A 843 5.77 -20.22 -18.58
C ARG A 843 4.28 -20.23 -18.29
N LEU A 844 3.87 -19.97 -17.06
CA LEU A 844 2.44 -19.74 -16.75
C LEU A 844 1.89 -18.55 -17.57
N HIS A 845 0.63 -18.61 -17.98
CA HIS A 845 -0.08 -17.49 -18.63
C HIS A 845 -0.43 -16.32 -17.68
N ARG A 846 0.49 -15.99 -16.75
CA ARG A 846 0.51 -14.74 -15.98
C ARG A 846 1.55 -13.80 -16.58
N GLN A 847 1.12 -12.62 -17.02
CA GLN A 847 1.99 -11.55 -17.51
C GLN A 847 1.80 -10.31 -16.65
N ILE A 848 2.90 -9.85 -16.04
CA ILE A 848 2.96 -8.66 -15.20
C ILE A 848 3.82 -7.61 -15.90
N VAL A 849 3.45 -6.33 -15.79
CA VAL A 849 4.32 -5.21 -16.16
C VAL A 849 4.52 -4.26 -14.98
N ALA A 850 5.78 -4.09 -14.58
CA ALA A 850 6.22 -3.12 -13.60
C ALA A 850 6.46 -1.78 -14.30
N MET A 851 5.67 -0.77 -13.94
CA MET A 851 5.79 0.59 -14.45
C MET A 851 5.65 1.62 -13.32
N ASP A 852 6.70 2.40 -13.09
CA ASP A 852 6.75 3.38 -12.00
C ASP A 852 6.02 4.68 -12.32
N ALA A 853 5.19 5.14 -11.38
CA ALA A 853 4.60 6.48 -11.41
C ALA A 853 5.57 7.54 -10.89
N LEU A 854 5.32 8.82 -11.20
CA LEU A 854 5.92 9.92 -10.46
C LEU A 854 5.30 10.02 -9.05
N HIS A 855 6.13 10.39 -8.06
CA HIS A 855 5.69 10.78 -6.73
C HIS A 855 5.57 12.31 -6.66
N PHE A 856 4.38 12.82 -6.35
CA PHE A 856 4.09 14.27 -6.32
C PHE A 856 4.09 14.81 -4.88
N ARG A 857 4.85 15.88 -4.62
CA ARG A 857 4.83 16.52 -3.29
C ARG A 857 3.55 17.31 -3.08
N HIS A 858 3.08 17.96 -4.14
CA HIS A 858 1.81 18.66 -4.15
C HIS A 858 0.94 18.15 -5.30
N GLN A 859 -0.29 17.73 -4.98
CA GLN A 859 -1.23 17.12 -5.93
C GLN A 859 -1.54 18.00 -7.16
N ARG A 860 -1.25 19.31 -7.11
CA ARG A 860 -1.39 20.24 -8.25
C ARG A 860 -0.28 20.10 -9.31
N GLU A 861 0.87 19.52 -8.97
CA GLU A 861 2.02 19.39 -9.89
C GLU A 861 1.67 18.55 -11.12
N GLN A 862 0.96 17.42 -10.91
CA GLN A 862 0.68 16.42 -11.94
C GLN A 862 -0.14 16.90 -13.14
N TYR A 863 -0.89 18.01 -12.99
CA TYR A 863 -1.64 18.62 -14.10
C TYR A 863 -0.73 19.42 -15.05
N ASN A 864 0.56 19.55 -14.75
CA ASN A 864 1.54 20.10 -15.67
C ASN A 864 1.72 19.16 -16.87
N MET A 865 1.57 19.69 -18.09
CA MET A 865 1.64 18.89 -19.33
C MET A 865 2.91 18.05 -19.49
N LYS A 866 4.07 18.46 -18.94
CA LYS A 866 5.29 17.63 -18.94
C LYS A 866 5.10 16.36 -18.10
N GLN A 867 4.47 16.48 -16.93
CA GLN A 867 4.21 15.35 -16.04
C GLN A 867 3.12 14.44 -16.62
N ILE A 868 2.02 15.00 -17.15
CA ILE A 868 1.01 14.23 -17.89
C ILE A 868 1.64 13.44 -19.05
N THR A 869 2.52 14.07 -19.84
CA THR A 869 3.19 13.42 -20.98
C THR A 869 4.13 12.30 -20.53
N ARG A 870 4.87 12.48 -19.43
CA ARG A 870 5.72 11.44 -18.83
C ARG A 870 4.88 10.22 -18.43
N GLU A 871 3.79 10.44 -17.71
CA GLU A 871 2.94 9.35 -17.22
C GLU A 871 2.18 8.64 -18.36
N LEU A 872 1.79 9.37 -19.41
CA LEU A 872 1.27 8.81 -20.66
C LEU A 872 2.32 7.93 -21.38
N ASN A 873 3.55 8.43 -21.54
CA ASN A 873 4.66 7.68 -22.16
C ASN A 873 4.99 6.40 -21.38
N LYS A 874 5.05 6.49 -20.04
CA LYS A 874 5.27 5.36 -19.13
C LYS A 874 4.18 4.30 -19.25
N ALA A 875 2.91 4.71 -19.17
CA ALA A 875 1.78 3.80 -19.35
C ALA A 875 1.77 3.17 -20.76
N TYR A 876 2.06 3.96 -21.80
CA TYR A 876 2.17 3.44 -23.17
C TYR A 876 3.30 2.43 -23.32
N CYS A 877 4.47 2.66 -22.69
CA CYS A 877 5.58 1.71 -22.69
C CYS A 877 5.16 0.35 -22.10
N GLY A 878 4.42 0.36 -20.98
CA GLY A 878 3.90 -0.86 -20.37
C GLY A 878 2.74 -1.51 -21.13
N PHE A 879 1.97 -0.77 -21.93
CA PHE A 879 0.80 -1.30 -22.64
C PHE A 879 1.07 -1.69 -24.10
N LYS A 880 2.07 -1.09 -24.76
CA LYS A 880 2.45 -1.39 -26.15
C LYS A 880 3.07 -2.80 -26.25
N ALA A 881 2.57 -3.59 -27.18
CA ALA A 881 3.17 -4.87 -27.57
C ALA A 881 4.36 -4.68 -28.55
N GLY A 882 4.94 -5.80 -29.01
CA GLY A 882 5.87 -5.79 -30.14
C GLY A 882 5.17 -5.34 -31.43
N ASP A 883 5.91 -4.66 -32.31
CA ASP A 883 5.35 -3.94 -33.47
C ASP A 883 4.62 -4.80 -34.51
N ASN A 884 4.85 -6.12 -34.49
CA ASN A 884 4.23 -7.08 -35.41
C ASN A 884 3.03 -7.84 -34.81
N THR A 885 2.66 -7.62 -33.55
CA THR A 885 1.58 -8.39 -32.90
C THR A 885 0.19 -7.84 -33.25
N HIS A 886 -0.70 -8.69 -33.77
CA HIS A 886 -2.08 -8.27 -34.09
C HIS A 886 -2.86 -7.95 -32.79
N PRO A 887 -3.58 -6.81 -32.70
CA PRO A 887 -4.22 -6.37 -31.45
C PRO A 887 -5.19 -7.38 -30.82
N ASP A 888 -5.88 -8.19 -31.62
CA ASP A 888 -6.86 -9.17 -31.11
C ASP A 888 -6.21 -10.38 -30.44
N LEU A 889 -4.91 -10.62 -30.69
CA LEU A 889 -4.12 -11.63 -29.99
C LEU A 889 -3.53 -11.12 -28.67
N LEU A 890 -3.71 -9.82 -28.36
CA LEU A 890 -3.27 -9.23 -27.10
C LEU A 890 -4.38 -9.36 -26.05
N PRO A 891 -4.06 -9.84 -24.82
CA PRO A 891 -4.95 -9.69 -23.69
C PRO A 891 -5.14 -8.22 -23.34
N ASP A 892 -6.28 -7.90 -22.76
CA ASP A 892 -6.55 -6.56 -22.25
C ASP A 892 -5.81 -6.34 -20.91
N ILE A 893 -5.86 -5.11 -20.40
CA ILE A 893 -5.03 -4.68 -19.27
C ILE A 893 -5.84 -4.74 -17.97
N ALA A 894 -5.28 -5.31 -16.91
CA ALA A 894 -5.81 -5.27 -15.55
C ALA A 894 -4.96 -4.29 -14.71
N THR A 895 -5.58 -3.23 -14.18
CA THR A 895 -4.91 -2.15 -13.45
C THR A 895 -5.84 -1.50 -12.41
N GLY A 896 -5.39 -0.43 -11.77
CA GLY A 896 -6.18 0.35 -10.83
C GLY A 896 -5.53 1.70 -10.52
N ASN A 897 -5.56 2.07 -9.23
CA ASN A 897 -5.13 3.36 -8.68
C ASN A 897 -3.60 3.62 -8.72
N TRP A 898 -2.98 3.39 -9.89
CA TRP A 898 -1.54 3.51 -10.17
C TRP A 898 -0.97 4.87 -9.72
N GLY A 899 -0.01 4.86 -8.79
CA GLY A 899 0.61 6.07 -8.24
C GLY A 899 -0.28 6.94 -7.34
N CYS A 900 -1.51 6.52 -7.00
CA CYS A 900 -2.46 7.36 -6.26
C CYS A 900 -2.38 7.19 -4.73
N GLY A 901 -1.65 6.18 -4.25
CA GLY A 901 -1.40 5.95 -2.82
C GLY A 901 -0.22 6.80 -2.30
N ALA A 902 0.86 6.14 -1.88
CA ALA A 902 2.08 6.79 -1.38
C ALA A 902 2.77 7.76 -2.38
N PHE A 903 2.32 7.81 -3.63
CA PHE A 903 2.85 8.67 -4.69
C PHE A 903 1.94 9.88 -5.00
N ASN A 904 0.79 10.01 -4.31
CA ASN A 904 -0.03 11.24 -4.26
C ASN A 904 -0.65 11.70 -5.61
N GLY A 905 -0.78 10.79 -6.58
CA GLY A 905 -1.52 11.03 -7.83
C GLY A 905 -3.03 11.16 -7.61
N ASP A 906 -3.71 11.88 -8.52
CA ASP A 906 -5.18 11.91 -8.61
C ASP A 906 -5.68 10.65 -9.35
N PRO A 907 -6.55 9.82 -8.73
CA PRO A 907 -7.15 8.67 -9.41
C PRO A 907 -7.86 9.01 -10.71
N LYS A 908 -8.54 10.16 -10.81
CA LYS A 908 -9.34 10.50 -12.00
C LYS A 908 -8.43 10.79 -13.20
N LEU A 909 -7.43 11.67 -13.02
CA LEU A 909 -6.38 11.90 -14.01
C LEU A 909 -5.61 10.61 -14.35
N LYS A 910 -5.29 9.78 -13.35
CA LYS A 910 -4.56 8.51 -13.56
C LYS A 910 -5.37 7.46 -14.33
N VAL A 911 -6.70 7.44 -14.23
CA VAL A 911 -7.54 6.59 -15.10
C VAL A 911 -7.54 7.12 -16.53
N LEU A 912 -7.68 8.43 -16.71
CA LEU A 912 -7.67 9.07 -18.04
C LEU A 912 -6.34 8.84 -18.78
N ILE A 913 -5.21 8.98 -18.09
CA ILE A 913 -3.87 8.68 -18.62
C ILE A 913 -3.78 7.21 -19.06
N GLN A 914 -4.27 6.28 -18.25
CA GLN A 914 -4.24 4.85 -18.59
C GLN A 914 -5.20 4.51 -19.73
N LEU A 915 -6.39 5.12 -19.80
CA LEU A 915 -7.33 4.98 -20.93
C LEU A 915 -6.73 5.49 -22.23
N MET A 916 -6.04 6.65 -22.23
CA MET A 916 -5.36 7.18 -23.40
C MET A 916 -4.21 6.28 -23.88
N ALA A 917 -3.40 5.77 -22.95
CA ALA A 917 -2.33 4.82 -23.27
C ALA A 917 -2.88 3.49 -23.80
N ALA A 918 -3.97 2.96 -23.20
CA ALA A 918 -4.63 1.74 -23.64
C ALA A 918 -5.31 1.90 -25.02
N ALA A 919 -5.92 3.06 -25.29
CA ALA A 919 -6.44 3.42 -26.62
C ALA A 919 -5.34 3.34 -27.69
N ARG A 920 -4.21 4.01 -27.44
CA ARG A 920 -3.06 4.04 -28.36
C ARG A 920 -2.34 2.69 -28.47
N ALA A 921 -2.44 1.83 -27.45
CA ALA A 921 -2.00 0.43 -27.48
C ALA A 921 -3.03 -0.55 -28.07
N LYS A 922 -4.25 -0.09 -28.40
CA LYS A 922 -5.39 -0.89 -28.91
C LYS A 922 -5.86 -2.01 -27.97
N ARG A 923 -5.93 -1.72 -26.67
CA ARG A 923 -6.31 -2.68 -25.61
C ARG A 923 -7.43 -2.12 -24.74
N GLY A 924 -8.31 -3.00 -24.28
CA GLY A 924 -9.31 -2.72 -23.25
C GLY A 924 -8.68 -2.64 -21.86
N LEU A 925 -9.46 -2.14 -20.90
CA LEU A 925 -9.00 -1.86 -19.53
C LEU A 925 -9.99 -2.42 -18.49
N ALA A 926 -9.52 -3.24 -17.57
CA ALA A 926 -10.19 -3.56 -16.31
C ALA A 926 -9.56 -2.73 -15.19
N PHE A 927 -10.38 -1.91 -14.52
CA PHE A 927 -9.95 -0.96 -13.51
C PHE A 927 -10.51 -1.31 -12.12
N PHE A 928 -9.62 -1.72 -11.22
CA PHE A 928 -9.93 -2.07 -9.84
C PHE A 928 -9.74 -0.84 -8.94
N THR A 929 -10.85 -0.26 -8.48
CA THR A 929 -10.87 0.97 -7.65
C THR A 929 -10.55 0.72 -6.16
N PHE A 930 -10.40 -0.55 -5.76
CA PHE A 930 -10.08 -1.02 -4.41
C PHE A 930 -11.08 -0.53 -3.35
N LYS A 931 -12.28 -1.15 -3.34
CA LYS A 931 -13.41 -0.89 -2.42
C LYS A 931 -14.01 0.53 -2.49
N ASN A 932 -13.57 1.38 -3.42
CA ASN A 932 -14.08 2.73 -3.59
C ASN A 932 -15.29 2.81 -4.56
N LEU A 933 -16.48 2.48 -4.04
CA LEU A 933 -17.76 2.59 -4.75
C LEU A 933 -18.08 3.98 -5.30
N SER A 934 -17.53 5.06 -4.71
CA SER A 934 -17.73 6.42 -5.23
C SER A 934 -16.93 6.61 -6.51
N LEU A 935 -15.63 6.29 -6.48
CA LEU A 935 -14.76 6.36 -7.64
C LEU A 935 -15.25 5.45 -8.76
N GLU A 936 -15.75 4.25 -8.45
CA GLU A 936 -16.35 3.34 -9.44
C GLU A 936 -17.44 4.05 -10.28
N ARG A 937 -18.41 4.70 -9.61
CA ARG A 937 -19.52 5.42 -10.26
C ARG A 937 -19.03 6.65 -11.03
N GLU A 938 -18.08 7.39 -10.47
CA GLU A 938 -17.51 8.57 -11.13
C GLU A 938 -16.78 8.19 -12.43
N LEU A 939 -16.02 7.09 -12.43
CA LEU A 939 -15.32 6.60 -13.62
C LEU A 939 -16.27 5.98 -14.65
N GLN A 940 -17.34 5.31 -14.23
CA GLN A 940 -18.42 4.84 -15.12
C GLN A 940 -19.09 6.02 -15.85
N ASN A 941 -19.42 7.10 -15.11
CA ASN A 941 -20.00 8.31 -15.69
C ASN A 941 -19.02 9.05 -16.63
N MET A 942 -17.75 9.15 -16.24
CA MET A 942 -16.68 9.75 -17.04
C MET A 942 -16.48 9.01 -18.38
N HIS A 943 -16.44 7.67 -18.34
CA HIS A 943 -16.31 6.84 -19.55
C HIS A 943 -17.53 6.97 -20.46
N HIS A 944 -18.75 6.96 -19.89
CA HIS A 944 -19.98 7.20 -20.64
C HIS A 944 -19.93 8.53 -21.41
N LEU A 945 -19.56 9.63 -20.75
CA LEU A 945 -19.47 10.95 -21.40
C LEU A 945 -18.48 10.92 -22.58
N LEU A 946 -17.25 10.45 -22.37
CA LEU A 946 -16.22 10.43 -23.41
C LEU A 946 -16.59 9.55 -24.62
N VAL A 947 -17.29 8.43 -24.38
CA VAL A 947 -17.82 7.56 -25.44
C VAL A 947 -18.97 8.25 -26.20
N THR A 948 -19.92 8.85 -25.48
CA THR A 948 -21.09 9.52 -26.09
C THR A 948 -20.71 10.74 -26.90
N HIS A 949 -19.73 11.54 -26.44
CA HIS A 949 -19.18 12.67 -27.19
C HIS A 949 -18.15 12.27 -28.26
N ARG A 950 -17.95 10.96 -28.52
CA ARG A 950 -17.01 10.40 -29.50
C ARG A 950 -15.59 10.97 -29.37
N THR A 951 -15.12 11.20 -28.15
CA THR A 951 -13.88 11.93 -27.88
C THR A 951 -12.65 11.15 -28.38
N THR A 952 -12.08 11.60 -29.50
CA THR A 952 -10.74 11.20 -29.99
C THR A 952 -9.65 11.75 -29.07
N ALA A 953 -8.44 11.19 -29.08
CA ALA A 953 -7.33 11.79 -28.31
C ALA A 953 -6.99 13.25 -28.72
N GLU A 954 -7.10 13.58 -30.02
CA GLU A 954 -6.81 14.88 -30.65
C GLU A 954 -7.76 16.04 -30.31
N SER A 955 -9.06 15.81 -30.12
CA SER A 955 -10.05 16.88 -29.85
C SER A 955 -9.72 17.66 -28.55
N ALA A 956 -9.42 18.96 -28.53
CA ALA A 956 -9.82 20.06 -29.39
C ALA A 956 -8.62 20.96 -29.75
N GLY A 957 -8.77 21.80 -30.78
CA GLY A 957 -7.69 22.68 -31.23
C GLY A 957 -7.98 23.57 -32.45
N ASP A 958 -9.24 23.71 -32.89
CA ASP A 958 -9.61 24.65 -33.96
C ASP A 958 -11.13 24.95 -33.91
N GLU A 959 -11.53 26.04 -33.21
CA GLU A 959 -12.85 26.69 -33.35
C GLU A 959 -12.90 28.08 -32.66
N SER A 960 -11.90 28.94 -32.89
CA SER A 960 -11.86 30.28 -32.27
C SER A 960 -11.12 31.37 -33.07
N ALA A 961 -11.12 31.29 -34.41
CA ALA A 961 -10.34 32.21 -35.25
C ALA A 961 -10.91 32.52 -36.65
N GLU A 962 -12.23 32.55 -36.86
CA GLU A 962 -12.80 33.11 -38.10
C GLU A 962 -14.10 33.88 -37.83
N GLY A 963 -14.04 35.21 -37.92
CA GLY A 963 -15.22 36.09 -37.94
C GLY A 963 -15.58 36.42 -39.40
N PRO A 964 -16.88 36.62 -39.72
CA PRO A 964 -17.29 36.86 -41.10
C PRO A 964 -16.78 38.22 -41.60
N ALA A 965 -15.95 38.18 -42.64
CA ALA A 965 -15.55 39.38 -43.38
C ALA A 965 -16.62 39.74 -44.43
N GLU A 966 -16.98 41.02 -44.52
CA GLU A 966 -17.95 41.54 -45.48
C GLU A 966 -17.29 41.83 -46.85
N SER A 967 -17.66 41.08 -47.90
CA SER A 967 -17.70 41.56 -49.31
C SER A 967 -18.41 40.55 -50.22
#